data_AF-A0A954JBY9-F1
#
_entry.id   AF-A0A954JBY9-F1
#
_cell.length_a   1.000
_cell.length_b   1.000
_cell.length_c   1.000
_cell.angle_alpha   90.00
_cell.angle_beta   90.00
_cell.angle_gamma   90.00
#
_symmetry.space_group_name_H-M   'P 1'
#
loop_
_entity.id
_entity.type
_entity.pdbx_description
1 polymer ?
#
loop_
_entity_poly.entity_id
_entity_poly.type
_entity_poly.pdbx_seq_one_letter_code
_entity_poly.pdbx_strand_id
1 'polypeptide(L)'
;VSTRKTLTPVFDNEGMRPAVGNEFLLSRHLPDDMQGQFIYACVINMHGMPRFEVGDEPGTAGFAGKRIEDLLSSTDNFFRPVDPQFGPDGALWFGDWCNALIGHMQYSQRDPNRDHVHGRIYRLVYPQKELLKPELQFEKSIPELLNQLAAYELRTRYRARRELRRRDEAEVLQAVKAWLPADASPELLCEAMWIQEGFRKVDPALIEKLLSCDDFHARAAAVHTVCNESLRYPDVMAVYRRAIADEHPRVRLESLRGLSWVQTPEAAEVALTVIEKPLDYWIEYTLEHTLHALKPVVDPVEQQGQFLVNGSERARNYYRDYKFASGPGGKAVQPLKEAEDVDLPVAKRNAAIKTLAGVRGGVAKQGVVVFDRVCSGCHQVQDRGKAFGPKLDGIGSRYDRENLIRHILLPNEKIAKGFETVQLVTVDGEIFTGFILNETPTELTLGVATQDGKGKQEVIKKEDIELRKDLKASSMPEGLIKTIAPSEFLDLLEYLSEQTAFQISADGWITTAFADVGEIRTHGPWQEISRDAELQLGENFPDNWRKDAHLLLSAVDPTTREFVFHSPNSNSKDPAVVIRLASPATIGHISIQNRRNPQFYARAEGLTVWVSENGTDWKKVWAAKAPAEQYEADLPEGTKGRFLKIGLDGTGIFHLNQVVVYGKRDS
;
A
#
# COMPACT_ATOMS: atom_id res chain seq x y z
N VAL A 1 -9.78 -9.20 0.11
CA VAL A 1 -8.75 -9.74 -0.80
C VAL A 1 -7.66 -8.69 -0.93
N SER A 2 -6.46 -8.92 -0.39
CA SER A 2 -5.41 -7.90 -0.25
C SER A 2 -4.62 -7.56 -1.53
N THR A 3 -5.16 -7.96 -2.69
CA THR A 3 -4.60 -7.78 -4.04
C THR A 3 -5.46 -6.90 -4.94
N ARG A 4 -6.66 -6.47 -4.52
CA ARG A 4 -7.46 -5.55 -5.34
C ARG A 4 -6.92 -4.13 -5.18
N LYS A 5 -6.12 -3.66 -6.14
CA LYS A 5 -5.93 -2.22 -6.36
C LYS A 5 -7.32 -1.65 -6.67
N THR A 6 -7.84 -0.81 -5.78
CA THR A 6 -9.10 -0.10 -6.01
C THR A 6 -8.85 1.05 -6.96
N LEU A 7 -9.74 1.24 -7.94
CA LEU A 7 -9.73 2.42 -8.79
C LEU A 7 -9.96 3.66 -7.94
N THR A 8 -9.16 4.70 -8.17
CA THR A 8 -9.42 6.02 -7.59
C THR A 8 -10.73 6.55 -8.19
N PRO A 9 -11.74 6.90 -7.37
CA PRO A 9 -13.00 7.42 -7.90
C PRO A 9 -12.77 8.77 -8.60
N VAL A 10 -13.46 8.98 -9.72
CA VAL A 10 -13.42 10.22 -10.51
C VAL A 10 -14.12 11.39 -9.79
N PHE A 11 -15.09 11.07 -8.92
CA PHE A 11 -15.89 12.05 -8.18
C PHE A 11 -15.67 11.90 -6.68
N ASP A 12 -15.54 13.03 -5.99
CA ASP A 12 -15.77 13.07 -4.55
C ASP A 12 -17.27 12.85 -4.28
N ASN A 13 -17.58 11.66 -3.75
CA ASN A 13 -18.93 11.24 -3.39
C ASN A 13 -19.12 11.15 -1.87
N GLU A 14 -18.27 11.81 -1.08
CA GLU A 14 -18.37 11.79 0.37
C GLU A 14 -19.75 12.27 0.82
N GLY A 15 -20.40 11.46 1.65
CA GLY A 15 -21.74 11.74 2.17
C GLY A 15 -22.87 11.55 1.15
N MET A 16 -22.66 10.86 0.02
CA MET A 16 -23.67 10.80 -1.06
C MET A 16 -24.03 9.36 -1.41
N ARG A 17 -25.07 8.85 -0.75
CA ARG A 17 -25.59 7.50 -1.00
C ARG A 17 -27.06 7.38 -0.61
N PRO A 18 -27.81 6.42 -1.18
CA PRO A 18 -27.55 5.76 -2.46
C PRO A 18 -27.90 6.71 -3.62
N ALA A 19 -27.34 6.44 -4.80
CA ALA A 19 -27.69 7.10 -6.05
C ALA A 19 -28.85 6.37 -6.74
N VAL A 20 -29.92 7.06 -7.11
CA VAL A 20 -31.14 6.47 -7.68
C VAL A 20 -31.50 7.18 -9.01
N GLY A 21 -30.68 6.92 -10.03
CA GLY A 21 -30.78 7.55 -11.35
C GLY A 21 -29.85 8.76 -11.49
N ASN A 22 -29.51 9.06 -12.73
CA ASN A 22 -28.50 10.05 -13.12
C ASN A 22 -28.81 10.64 -14.50
N GLU A 23 -28.26 11.81 -14.78
CA GLU A 23 -28.46 12.49 -16.06
C GLU A 23 -27.28 13.43 -16.36
N PHE A 24 -26.96 13.58 -17.65
CA PHE A 24 -26.12 14.66 -18.15
C PHE A 24 -27.01 15.84 -18.54
N LEU A 25 -26.70 17.03 -18.00
CA LEU A 25 -27.41 18.28 -18.25
C LEU A 25 -27.08 18.80 -19.65
N LEU A 26 -27.70 18.19 -20.68
CA LEU A 26 -27.54 18.56 -22.08
C LEU A 26 -28.90 18.82 -22.71
N SER A 27 -29.36 20.06 -22.55
CA SER A 27 -30.61 20.56 -23.09
C SER A 27 -30.50 22.06 -23.35
N ARG A 28 -30.83 22.51 -24.56
CA ARG A 28 -30.82 23.94 -24.90
C ARG A 28 -31.79 24.77 -24.07
N HIS A 29 -32.75 24.14 -23.39
CA HIS A 29 -33.64 24.81 -22.45
C HIS A 29 -32.91 25.25 -21.16
N LEU A 30 -31.83 24.56 -20.75
CA LEU A 30 -31.05 24.93 -19.57
C LEU A 30 -30.10 26.12 -19.84
N PRO A 31 -29.60 26.79 -18.79
CA PRO A 31 -28.52 27.77 -18.90
C PRO A 31 -27.29 27.23 -19.65
N ASP A 32 -26.52 28.12 -20.28
CA ASP A 32 -25.36 27.74 -21.11
C ASP A 32 -24.19 27.22 -20.26
N ASP A 33 -24.03 27.75 -19.05
CA ASP A 33 -23.04 27.31 -18.06
C ASP A 33 -23.38 25.97 -17.40
N MET A 34 -24.58 25.42 -17.64
CA MET A 34 -25.00 24.11 -17.13
C MET A 34 -24.76 22.96 -18.12
N GLN A 35 -24.41 23.27 -19.37
CA GLN A 35 -24.31 22.27 -20.43
C GLN A 35 -23.15 21.30 -20.17
N GLY A 36 -23.44 20.00 -20.23
CA GLY A 36 -22.43 18.94 -20.07
C GLY A 36 -22.12 18.57 -18.62
N GLN A 37 -22.75 19.22 -17.64
CA GLN A 37 -22.62 18.85 -16.23
C GLN A 37 -23.36 17.55 -15.92
N PHE A 38 -22.92 16.84 -14.89
CA PHE A 38 -23.50 15.57 -14.46
C PHE A 38 -24.26 15.71 -13.15
N ILE A 39 -25.40 15.03 -13.04
CA ILE A 39 -26.19 14.93 -11.81
C ILE A 39 -26.56 13.48 -11.52
N TYR A 40 -26.82 13.19 -10.25
CA TYR A 40 -27.52 11.97 -9.84
C TYR A 40 -28.42 12.24 -8.65
N ALA A 41 -29.45 11.42 -8.45
CA ALA A 41 -30.39 11.62 -7.36
C ALA A 41 -29.94 10.90 -6.08
N CYS A 42 -29.88 11.63 -4.97
CA CYS A 42 -29.48 11.16 -3.64
C CYS A 42 -30.67 11.13 -2.68
N VAL A 43 -30.72 10.09 -1.82
CA VAL A 43 -31.90 9.87 -0.95
C VAL A 43 -31.66 9.59 0.54
N ILE A 44 -30.43 9.30 1.04
CA ILE A 44 -30.19 9.09 2.50
C ILE A 44 -29.45 10.26 3.15
N ASN A 45 -28.17 10.42 2.82
CA ASN A 45 -27.31 11.41 3.49
C ASN A 45 -27.50 12.83 2.91
N MET A 46 -28.10 12.91 1.73
CA MET A 46 -28.52 14.11 1.03
C MET A 46 -29.87 13.81 0.40
N HIS A 47 -30.82 14.74 0.48
CA HIS A 47 -32.14 14.65 -0.15
C HIS A 47 -32.18 15.61 -1.33
N GLY A 48 -31.62 15.21 -2.46
CA GLY A 48 -31.38 16.15 -3.55
C GLY A 48 -30.64 15.59 -4.75
N MET A 49 -30.21 16.49 -5.62
CA MET A 49 -29.40 16.18 -6.79
C MET A 49 -28.12 17.03 -6.76
N PRO A 50 -26.98 16.45 -6.38
CA PRO A 50 -25.69 17.10 -6.58
C PRO A 50 -25.37 17.32 -8.06
N ARG A 51 -24.43 18.22 -8.32
CA ARG A 51 -23.99 18.57 -9.67
C ARG A 51 -22.46 18.58 -9.77
N PHE A 52 -21.97 18.12 -10.91
CA PHE A 52 -20.56 17.96 -11.18
C PHE A 52 -20.20 18.52 -12.55
N GLU A 53 -19.07 19.23 -12.62
CA GLU A 53 -18.35 19.41 -13.88
C GLU A 53 -17.65 18.08 -14.19
N VAL A 54 -17.76 17.63 -15.44
CA VAL A 54 -17.13 16.39 -15.93
C VAL A 54 -16.40 16.71 -17.22
N GLY A 55 -15.17 16.22 -17.33
CA GLY A 55 -14.38 16.38 -18.54
C GLY A 55 -13.21 15.41 -18.58
N ASP A 56 -12.34 15.61 -19.55
CA ASP A 56 -11.11 14.83 -19.68
C ASP A 56 -10.10 15.28 -18.65
N GLU A 57 -9.41 14.31 -18.02
CA GLU A 57 -8.24 14.63 -17.21
C GLU A 57 -7.08 15.00 -18.14
N PRO A 58 -6.51 16.22 -18.06
CA PRO A 58 -5.53 16.69 -19.04
C PRO A 58 -4.31 15.78 -19.13
N GLY A 59 -4.02 15.30 -20.34
CA GLY A 59 -2.83 14.49 -20.62
C GLY A 59 -2.89 13.03 -20.14
N THR A 60 -4.04 12.55 -19.65
CA THR A 60 -4.22 11.16 -19.20
C THR A 60 -5.35 10.47 -19.97
N ALA A 61 -5.46 9.15 -19.81
CA ALA A 61 -6.61 8.40 -20.34
C ALA A 61 -7.91 8.63 -19.55
N GLY A 62 -7.81 9.23 -18.36
CA GLY A 62 -8.88 9.36 -17.37
C GLY A 62 -9.89 10.46 -17.64
N PHE A 63 -10.89 10.50 -16.76
CA PHE A 63 -11.84 11.59 -16.64
C PHE A 63 -11.55 12.36 -15.35
N ALA A 64 -11.84 13.66 -15.36
CA ALA A 64 -11.82 14.52 -14.20
C ALA A 64 -13.25 14.94 -13.83
N GLY A 65 -13.53 14.98 -12.53
CA GLY A 65 -14.81 15.39 -11.99
C GLY A 65 -14.65 16.37 -10.85
N LYS A 66 -15.43 17.46 -10.84
CA LYS A 66 -15.44 18.44 -9.75
C LYS A 66 -16.88 18.67 -9.29
N ARG A 67 -17.14 18.44 -8.00
CA ARG A 67 -18.42 18.81 -7.40
C ARG A 67 -18.54 20.33 -7.36
N ILE A 68 -19.68 20.82 -7.82
CA ILE A 68 -20.07 22.23 -7.75
C ILE A 68 -21.35 22.35 -6.92
N GLU A 69 -21.98 23.52 -6.93
CA GLU A 69 -23.24 23.73 -6.22
C GLU A 69 -24.34 22.74 -6.70
N ASP A 70 -25.00 22.12 -5.72
CA ASP A 70 -26.04 21.14 -5.96
C ASP A 70 -27.16 21.72 -6.84
N LEU A 71 -27.71 20.91 -7.74
CA LEU A 71 -28.84 21.34 -8.58
C LEU A 71 -30.07 21.64 -7.72
N LEU A 72 -30.32 20.80 -6.71
CA LEU A 72 -31.35 21.01 -5.70
C LEU A 72 -31.05 20.21 -4.44
N SER A 73 -31.54 20.70 -3.31
CA SER A 73 -31.53 20.03 -2.01
C SER A 73 -32.79 20.37 -1.23
N SER A 74 -33.28 19.44 -0.42
CA SER A 74 -34.45 19.64 0.43
C SER A 74 -34.15 19.33 1.89
N THR A 75 -34.74 20.13 2.79
CA THR A 75 -34.80 19.84 4.23
C THR A 75 -35.95 18.92 4.61
N ASP A 76 -36.84 18.61 3.65
CA ASP A 76 -37.93 17.65 3.83
C ASP A 76 -37.36 16.21 3.86
N ASN A 77 -37.52 15.53 4.99
CA ASN A 77 -37.09 14.14 5.18
C ASN A 77 -37.94 13.13 4.40
N PHE A 78 -39.02 13.54 3.75
CA PHE A 78 -39.77 12.71 2.83
C PHE A 78 -39.36 12.92 1.37
N PHE A 79 -38.63 13.99 1.05
CA PHE A 79 -38.20 14.27 -0.33
C PHE A 79 -37.09 13.32 -0.76
N ARG A 80 -37.33 12.56 -1.82
CA ARG A 80 -36.46 11.46 -2.27
C ARG A 80 -36.46 11.47 -3.80
N PRO A 81 -35.66 12.34 -4.42
CA PRO A 81 -35.63 12.43 -5.87
C PRO A 81 -35.17 11.11 -6.47
N VAL A 82 -35.78 10.71 -7.57
CA VAL A 82 -35.45 9.48 -8.30
C VAL A 82 -35.58 9.70 -9.81
N ASP A 83 -34.71 9.02 -10.55
CA ASP A 83 -34.73 8.92 -12.02
C ASP A 83 -34.89 10.26 -12.77
N PRO A 84 -33.94 11.22 -12.60
CA PRO A 84 -33.91 12.43 -13.40
C PRO A 84 -33.71 12.09 -14.89
N GLN A 85 -34.55 12.64 -15.76
CA GLN A 85 -34.54 12.42 -17.21
C GLN A 85 -35.02 13.67 -17.95
N PHE A 86 -34.39 14.01 -19.08
CA PHE A 86 -34.95 15.06 -19.93
C PHE A 86 -36.23 14.63 -20.67
N GLY A 87 -37.21 15.53 -20.72
CA GLY A 87 -38.41 15.43 -21.55
C GLY A 87 -38.14 15.87 -22.99
N PRO A 88 -39.05 15.57 -23.94
CA PRO A 88 -38.91 16.01 -25.34
C PRO A 88 -39.02 17.55 -25.48
N ASP A 89 -39.56 18.21 -24.47
CA ASP A 89 -39.67 19.66 -24.31
C ASP A 89 -38.39 20.32 -23.75
N GLY A 90 -37.35 19.53 -23.46
CA GLY A 90 -36.08 20.01 -22.90
C GLY A 90 -36.11 20.28 -21.40
N ALA A 91 -37.25 20.11 -20.72
CA ALA A 91 -37.35 20.21 -19.27
C ALA A 91 -36.76 18.97 -18.59
N LEU A 92 -36.20 19.12 -17.38
CA LEU A 92 -35.75 17.99 -16.58
C LEU A 92 -36.92 17.47 -15.74
N TRP A 93 -37.25 16.19 -15.90
CA TRP A 93 -38.30 15.51 -15.17
C TRP A 93 -37.70 14.55 -14.15
N PHE A 94 -38.29 14.44 -12.97
CA PHE A 94 -37.87 13.45 -11.98
C PHE A 94 -39.03 13.07 -11.07
N GLY A 95 -38.98 11.84 -10.57
CA GLY A 95 -39.91 11.36 -9.57
C GLY A 95 -39.45 11.71 -8.15
N ASP A 96 -40.38 11.62 -7.23
CA ASP A 96 -40.10 11.54 -5.80
C ASP A 96 -41.05 10.51 -5.17
N TRP A 97 -40.49 9.44 -4.62
CA TRP A 97 -41.28 8.34 -4.06
C TRP A 97 -41.79 8.61 -2.62
N CYS A 98 -41.52 9.81 -2.07
CA CYS A 98 -42.07 10.32 -0.81
C CYS A 98 -41.99 9.37 0.40
N ASN A 99 -40.83 8.75 0.67
CA ASN A 99 -40.72 7.71 1.70
C ASN A 99 -39.69 8.01 2.79
N ALA A 100 -40.13 8.00 4.06
CA ALA A 100 -39.26 8.14 5.22
C ALA A 100 -38.40 6.89 5.47
N LEU A 101 -38.90 5.69 5.13
CA LEU A 101 -38.21 4.43 5.36
C LEU A 101 -37.41 3.99 4.14
N ILE A 102 -36.07 4.05 4.25
CA ILE A 102 -35.15 3.72 3.16
C ILE A 102 -34.42 2.41 3.45
N GLY A 103 -34.27 1.59 2.41
CA GLY A 103 -33.54 0.32 2.49
C GLY A 103 -34.37 -0.82 3.07
N HIS A 104 -33.93 -2.06 2.82
CA HIS A 104 -34.60 -3.29 3.26
C HIS A 104 -33.78 -4.06 4.32
N MET A 105 -32.61 -3.55 4.70
CA MET A 105 -31.71 -4.22 5.66
C MET A 105 -32.09 -3.88 7.10
N GLN A 106 -32.43 -2.62 7.37
CA GLN A 106 -32.78 -2.11 8.70
C GLN A 106 -34.28 -2.23 9.00
N TYR A 107 -35.11 -2.22 7.96
CA TYR A 107 -36.56 -2.25 8.06
C TYR A 107 -37.14 -3.29 7.10
N SER A 108 -38.14 -4.03 7.56
CA SER A 108 -38.86 -4.99 6.74
C SER A 108 -39.40 -4.32 5.46
N GLN A 109 -39.41 -5.04 4.34
CA GLN A 109 -40.13 -4.58 3.14
C GLN A 109 -41.64 -4.45 3.38
N ARG A 110 -42.17 -5.13 4.40
CA ARG A 110 -43.58 -5.09 4.82
C ARG A 110 -43.82 -4.14 6.01
N ASP A 111 -42.88 -3.26 6.32
CA ASP A 111 -43.06 -2.29 7.40
C ASP A 111 -44.27 -1.40 7.09
N PRO A 112 -45.29 -1.33 7.98
CA PRO A 112 -46.52 -0.61 7.70
C PRO A 112 -46.34 0.91 7.61
N ASN A 113 -45.19 1.45 8.04
CA ASN A 113 -44.89 2.88 7.93
C ASN A 113 -44.28 3.26 6.56
N ARG A 114 -44.11 2.30 5.65
CA ARG A 114 -43.72 2.61 4.26
C ARG A 114 -44.87 3.31 3.56
N ASP A 115 -44.57 4.43 2.92
CA ASP A 115 -45.57 5.10 2.10
C ASP A 115 -45.85 4.28 0.82
N HIS A 116 -47.12 3.99 0.59
CA HIS A 116 -47.63 3.22 -0.53
C HIS A 116 -48.62 4.01 -1.40
N VAL A 117 -48.92 5.26 -1.04
CA VAL A 117 -50.04 6.02 -1.61
C VAL A 117 -49.62 7.40 -2.13
N HIS A 118 -48.48 7.94 -1.69
CA HIS A 118 -47.98 9.23 -2.13
C HIS A 118 -46.76 9.11 -3.05
N GLY A 119 -46.69 10.03 -4.00
CA GLY A 119 -45.54 10.26 -4.87
C GLY A 119 -45.70 11.60 -5.58
N ARG A 120 -44.59 12.20 -6.00
CA ARG A 120 -44.58 13.47 -6.74
C ARG A 120 -43.83 13.28 -8.07
N ILE A 121 -44.24 14.03 -9.07
CA ILE A 121 -43.49 14.19 -10.33
C ILE A 121 -43.15 15.67 -10.46
N TYR A 122 -41.86 15.96 -10.59
CA TYR A 122 -41.36 17.30 -10.80
C TYR A 122 -41.00 17.51 -12.26
N ARG A 123 -41.29 18.72 -12.75
CA ARG A 123 -40.82 19.24 -14.04
C ARG A 123 -40.04 20.52 -13.75
N LEU A 124 -38.72 20.46 -13.87
CA LEU A 124 -37.82 21.57 -13.66
C LEU A 124 -37.60 22.30 -14.99
N VAL A 125 -37.89 23.61 -14.98
CA VAL A 125 -37.82 24.50 -16.14
C VAL A 125 -36.96 25.72 -15.83
N TYR A 126 -36.24 26.21 -16.83
CA TYR A 126 -35.52 27.47 -16.75
C TYR A 126 -36.38 28.59 -17.33
N PRO A 127 -36.83 29.56 -16.52
CA PRO A 127 -37.86 30.52 -16.94
C PRO A 127 -37.37 31.54 -17.98
N GLN A 128 -36.06 31.67 -18.20
CA GLN A 128 -35.50 32.68 -19.11
C GLN A 128 -35.30 32.13 -20.54
N LYS A 129 -35.52 30.84 -20.77
CA LYS A 129 -35.49 30.24 -22.11
C LYS A 129 -36.80 29.54 -22.41
N GLU A 130 -37.23 29.60 -23.66
CA GLU A 130 -38.40 28.86 -24.11
C GLU A 130 -38.16 27.35 -23.99
N LEU A 131 -39.24 26.59 -23.80
CA LEU A 131 -39.20 25.14 -23.90
C LEU A 131 -38.94 24.73 -25.35
N LEU A 132 -38.27 23.60 -25.52
CA LEU A 132 -38.01 23.05 -26.85
C LEU A 132 -39.33 22.55 -27.45
N LYS A 133 -39.46 22.69 -28.77
CA LYS A 133 -40.55 22.03 -29.50
C LYS A 133 -40.36 20.51 -29.39
N PRO A 134 -41.35 19.75 -28.90
CA PRO A 134 -41.21 18.30 -28.73
C PRO A 134 -40.85 17.58 -30.04
N GLU A 135 -39.70 16.92 -30.05
CA GLU A 135 -39.21 16.11 -31.17
C GLU A 135 -39.44 14.62 -30.88
N LEU A 136 -40.56 14.09 -31.38
CA LEU A 136 -40.97 12.70 -31.16
C LEU A 136 -40.47 11.76 -32.27
N GLN A 137 -40.41 10.45 -31.97
CA GLN A 137 -39.95 9.40 -32.89
C GLN A 137 -41.12 8.62 -33.53
N PHE A 138 -42.31 8.70 -32.94
CA PHE A 138 -43.51 7.99 -33.42
C PHE A 138 -43.83 8.42 -34.86
N GLU A 139 -44.26 7.47 -35.69
CA GLU A 139 -44.61 7.63 -37.12
C GLU A 139 -43.50 8.11 -38.06
N LYS A 140 -42.31 8.46 -37.57
CA LYS A 140 -41.20 8.88 -38.43
C LYS A 140 -40.65 7.72 -39.27
N SER A 141 -40.30 8.06 -40.50
CA SER A 141 -39.56 7.20 -41.42
C SER A 141 -38.11 7.00 -40.96
N ILE A 142 -37.42 5.98 -41.51
CA ILE A 142 -36.01 5.73 -41.21
C ILE A 142 -35.13 6.98 -41.49
N PRO A 143 -35.23 7.66 -42.65
CA PRO A 143 -34.45 8.88 -42.90
C PRO A 143 -34.72 10.02 -41.92
N GLU A 144 -35.98 10.23 -41.52
CA GLU A 144 -36.33 11.25 -40.52
C GLU A 144 -35.75 10.92 -39.14
N LEU A 145 -35.76 9.64 -38.74
CA LEU A 145 -35.13 9.19 -37.50
C LEU A 145 -33.61 9.32 -37.54
N LEU A 146 -32.97 9.04 -38.69
CA LEU A 146 -31.53 9.23 -38.85
C LEU A 146 -31.16 10.71 -38.70
N ASN A 147 -31.93 11.64 -39.26
CA ASN A 147 -31.70 13.08 -39.08
C ASN A 147 -31.76 13.53 -37.61
N GLN A 148 -32.51 12.83 -36.75
CA GLN A 148 -32.54 13.12 -35.31
C GLN A 148 -31.23 12.78 -34.58
N LEU A 149 -30.35 11.96 -35.18
CA LEU A 149 -29.05 11.62 -34.59
C LEU A 149 -28.08 12.82 -34.57
N ALA A 150 -28.38 13.89 -35.31
CA ALA A 150 -27.64 15.16 -35.25
C ALA A 150 -28.20 16.13 -34.18
N ALA A 151 -29.22 15.75 -33.42
CA ALA A 151 -29.80 16.62 -32.40
C ALA A 151 -28.82 16.89 -31.24
N TYR A 152 -28.84 18.12 -30.73
CA TYR A 152 -28.05 18.50 -29.55
C TYR A 152 -28.43 17.66 -28.32
N GLU A 153 -29.73 17.48 -28.10
CA GLU A 153 -30.28 16.75 -26.95
C GLU A 153 -30.00 15.24 -27.04
N LEU A 154 -29.25 14.70 -26.06
CA LEU A 154 -28.93 13.27 -25.97
C LEU A 154 -30.18 12.39 -26.01
N ARG A 155 -31.25 12.81 -25.32
CA ARG A 155 -32.53 12.12 -25.27
C ARG A 155 -33.09 11.85 -26.67
N THR A 156 -33.08 12.85 -27.54
CA THR A 156 -33.59 12.73 -28.92
C THR A 156 -32.78 11.70 -29.70
N ARG A 157 -31.45 11.79 -29.63
CA ARG A 157 -30.54 10.85 -30.30
C ARG A 157 -30.74 9.41 -29.78
N TYR A 158 -30.76 9.21 -28.46
CA TYR A 158 -30.99 7.89 -27.85
C TYR A 158 -32.34 7.28 -28.24
N ARG A 159 -33.42 8.07 -28.23
CA ARG A 159 -34.75 7.58 -28.62
C ARG A 159 -34.79 7.23 -30.10
N ALA A 160 -34.17 8.02 -30.96
CA ALA A 160 -34.04 7.71 -32.39
C ALA A 160 -33.29 6.39 -32.60
N ARG A 161 -32.12 6.19 -31.96
CA ARG A 161 -31.38 4.91 -32.00
C ARG A 161 -32.24 3.73 -31.55
N ARG A 162 -32.99 3.90 -30.45
CA ARG A 162 -33.86 2.86 -29.91
C ARG A 162 -35.00 2.49 -30.88
N GLU A 163 -35.61 3.45 -31.54
CA GLU A 163 -36.66 3.17 -32.54
C GLU A 163 -36.09 2.58 -33.83
N LEU A 164 -34.92 3.04 -34.31
CA LEU A 164 -34.24 2.47 -35.47
C LEU A 164 -33.90 0.99 -35.26
N ARG A 165 -33.42 0.60 -34.06
CA ARG A 165 -33.13 -0.81 -33.71
C ARG A 165 -34.34 -1.75 -33.76
N ARG A 166 -35.58 -1.23 -33.79
CA ARG A 166 -36.81 -2.03 -33.95
C ARG A 166 -37.25 -2.20 -35.39
N ARG A 167 -36.64 -1.48 -36.33
CA ARG A 167 -36.97 -1.55 -37.75
C ARG A 167 -36.19 -2.70 -38.40
N ASP A 168 -36.50 -2.97 -39.66
CA ASP A 168 -35.77 -3.97 -40.44
C ASP A 168 -34.27 -3.62 -40.52
N GLU A 169 -33.42 -4.61 -40.23
CA GLU A 169 -31.97 -4.44 -40.19
C GLU A 169 -31.42 -3.97 -41.54
N ALA A 170 -31.84 -4.61 -42.63
CA ALA A 170 -31.29 -4.34 -43.96
C ALA A 170 -31.69 -2.93 -44.43
N GLU A 171 -32.96 -2.55 -44.22
CA GLU A 171 -33.44 -1.21 -44.54
C GLU A 171 -32.69 -0.12 -43.75
N VAL A 172 -32.47 -0.32 -42.44
CA VAL A 172 -31.77 0.66 -41.61
C VAL A 172 -30.30 0.77 -42.00
N LEU A 173 -29.58 -0.34 -42.17
CA LEU A 173 -28.17 -0.31 -42.53
C LEU A 173 -27.95 0.32 -43.92
N GLN A 174 -28.84 0.04 -44.88
CA GLN A 174 -28.81 0.70 -46.18
C GLN A 174 -29.06 2.22 -46.05
N ALA A 175 -30.03 2.62 -45.24
CA ALA A 175 -30.35 4.02 -45.02
C ALA A 175 -29.21 4.77 -44.29
N VAL A 176 -28.56 4.15 -43.30
CA VAL A 176 -27.38 4.72 -42.62
C VAL A 176 -26.27 5.03 -43.63
N LYS A 177 -26.00 4.10 -44.55
CA LYS A 177 -24.98 4.28 -45.60
C LYS A 177 -25.31 5.44 -46.53
N ALA A 178 -26.60 5.64 -46.85
CA ALA A 178 -27.06 6.74 -47.71
C ALA A 178 -27.13 8.09 -46.97
N TRP A 179 -27.38 8.06 -45.67
CA TRP A 179 -27.58 9.24 -44.83
C TRP A 179 -26.28 9.93 -44.42
N LEU A 180 -25.19 9.17 -44.24
CA LEU A 180 -23.90 9.71 -43.83
C LEU A 180 -23.26 10.57 -44.95
N PRO A 181 -23.05 11.88 -44.74
CA PRO A 181 -22.32 12.69 -45.71
C PRO A 181 -20.83 12.33 -45.75
N ALA A 182 -20.16 12.66 -46.86
CA ALA A 182 -18.74 12.35 -47.05
C ALA A 182 -17.86 13.03 -45.98
N ASP A 183 -18.20 14.25 -45.60
CA ASP A 183 -17.57 15.13 -44.61
C ASP A 183 -18.25 15.07 -43.23
N ALA A 184 -18.95 13.96 -42.91
CA ALA A 184 -19.57 13.75 -41.60
C ALA A 184 -18.61 14.02 -40.43
N SER A 185 -19.10 14.72 -39.41
CA SER A 185 -18.34 14.99 -38.19
C SER A 185 -18.04 13.70 -37.40
N PRO A 186 -16.99 13.68 -36.56
CA PRO A 186 -16.66 12.51 -35.76
C PRO A 186 -17.84 12.00 -34.91
N GLU A 187 -18.66 12.90 -34.36
CA GLU A 187 -19.85 12.55 -33.57
C GLU A 187 -20.89 11.84 -34.43
N LEU A 188 -21.13 12.31 -35.66
CA LEU A 188 -22.11 11.68 -36.56
C LEU A 188 -21.64 10.30 -37.05
N LEU A 189 -20.34 10.14 -37.24
CA LEU A 189 -19.74 8.84 -37.53
C LEU A 189 -19.92 7.86 -36.36
N CYS A 190 -19.75 8.32 -35.12
CA CYS A 190 -20.04 7.52 -33.92
C CYS A 190 -21.52 7.13 -33.84
N GLU A 191 -22.43 8.04 -34.17
CA GLU A 191 -23.87 7.74 -34.20
C GLU A 191 -24.20 6.62 -35.20
N ALA A 192 -23.65 6.68 -36.41
CA ALA A 192 -23.79 5.60 -37.39
C ALA A 192 -23.19 4.28 -36.89
N MET A 193 -22.01 4.33 -36.26
CA MET A 193 -21.35 3.15 -35.69
C MET A 193 -22.20 2.50 -34.60
N TRP A 194 -22.81 3.26 -33.69
CA TRP A 194 -23.66 2.73 -32.61
C TRP A 194 -25.01 2.19 -33.10
N ILE A 195 -25.48 2.63 -34.27
CA ILE A 195 -26.58 1.97 -34.97
C ILE A 195 -26.12 0.61 -35.49
N GLN A 196 -24.99 0.56 -36.20
CA GLN A 196 -24.43 -0.70 -36.72
C GLN A 196 -24.10 -1.72 -35.61
N GLU A 197 -23.53 -1.26 -34.49
CA GLU A 197 -23.31 -2.06 -33.28
C GLU A 197 -24.62 -2.60 -32.71
N GLY A 198 -25.69 -1.80 -32.74
CA GLY A 198 -27.04 -2.22 -32.33
C GLY A 198 -27.56 -3.43 -33.11
N PHE A 199 -27.14 -3.59 -34.37
CA PHE A 199 -27.44 -4.73 -35.23
C PHE A 199 -26.32 -5.79 -35.27
N ARG A 200 -25.22 -5.60 -34.53
CA ARG A 200 -24.03 -6.48 -34.58
C ARG A 200 -23.42 -6.58 -36.00
N LYS A 201 -23.49 -5.50 -36.77
CA LYS A 201 -23.02 -5.37 -38.16
C LYS A 201 -22.11 -4.16 -38.37
N VAL A 202 -21.13 -3.99 -37.49
CA VAL A 202 -20.16 -2.89 -37.55
C VAL A 202 -19.32 -3.00 -38.83
N ASP A 203 -19.35 -1.95 -39.65
CA ASP A 203 -18.63 -1.86 -40.91
C ASP A 203 -17.14 -1.52 -40.67
N PRO A 204 -16.20 -2.37 -41.08
CA PRO A 204 -14.77 -2.08 -40.97
C PRO A 204 -14.34 -0.76 -41.63
N ALA A 205 -14.97 -0.35 -42.73
CA ALA A 205 -14.66 0.91 -43.39
C ALA A 205 -15.05 2.13 -42.54
N LEU A 206 -16.14 2.03 -41.77
CA LEU A 206 -16.54 3.09 -40.84
C LEU A 206 -15.58 3.17 -39.65
N ILE A 207 -15.14 2.03 -39.11
CA ILE A 207 -14.11 1.97 -38.06
C ILE A 207 -12.81 2.61 -38.55
N GLU A 208 -12.36 2.29 -39.76
CA GLU A 208 -11.15 2.88 -40.34
C GLU A 208 -11.26 4.41 -40.48
N LYS A 209 -12.45 4.91 -40.89
CA LYS A 209 -12.73 6.35 -40.94
C LYS A 209 -12.64 6.99 -39.56
N LEU A 210 -13.26 6.38 -38.54
CA LEU A 210 -13.25 6.87 -37.16
C LEU A 210 -11.84 6.88 -36.56
N LEU A 211 -11.04 5.81 -36.77
CA LEU A 211 -9.65 5.72 -36.32
C LEU A 211 -8.73 6.75 -36.98
N SER A 212 -9.18 7.40 -38.05
CA SER A 212 -8.45 8.42 -38.79
C SER A 212 -8.92 9.84 -38.46
N CYS A 213 -9.91 10.01 -37.58
CA CYS A 213 -10.35 11.32 -37.12
C CYS A 213 -9.32 11.97 -36.18
N ASP A 214 -9.20 13.30 -36.24
CA ASP A 214 -8.36 14.08 -35.32
C ASP A 214 -8.87 14.00 -33.87
N ASP A 215 -10.19 13.88 -33.68
CA ASP A 215 -10.82 13.73 -32.39
C ASP A 215 -10.56 12.33 -31.79
N PHE A 216 -9.81 12.30 -30.70
CA PHE A 216 -9.50 11.07 -30.00
C PHE A 216 -10.73 10.41 -29.36
N HIS A 217 -11.82 11.14 -29.09
CA HIS A 217 -13.06 10.56 -28.60
C HIS A 217 -13.65 9.59 -29.61
N ALA A 218 -13.65 9.96 -30.88
CA ALA A 218 -14.13 9.11 -31.97
C ALA A 218 -13.23 7.89 -32.17
N ARG A 219 -11.90 8.07 -32.12
CA ARG A 219 -10.95 6.95 -32.18
C ARG A 219 -11.15 5.98 -31.01
N ALA A 220 -11.29 6.50 -29.79
CA ALA A 220 -11.53 5.70 -28.59
C ALA A 220 -12.88 4.96 -28.66
N ALA A 221 -13.95 5.62 -29.10
CA ALA A 221 -15.25 5.01 -29.31
C ALA A 221 -15.21 3.87 -30.35
N ALA A 222 -14.44 4.03 -31.43
CA ALA A 222 -14.26 2.98 -32.42
C ALA A 222 -13.59 1.73 -31.83
N VAL A 223 -12.49 1.91 -31.09
CA VAL A 223 -11.82 0.80 -30.39
C VAL A 223 -12.75 0.17 -29.35
N HIS A 224 -13.57 0.98 -28.68
CA HIS A 224 -14.57 0.51 -27.73
C HIS A 224 -15.59 -0.42 -28.38
N THR A 225 -16.20 0.01 -29.48
CA THR A 225 -17.18 -0.79 -30.21
C THR A 225 -16.54 -2.05 -30.80
N VAL A 226 -15.30 -2.00 -31.30
CA VAL A 226 -14.56 -3.20 -31.74
C VAL A 226 -14.35 -4.19 -30.59
N CYS A 227 -14.06 -3.71 -29.37
CA CYS A 227 -14.00 -4.55 -28.17
C CYS A 227 -15.34 -5.24 -27.87
N ASN A 228 -16.46 -4.51 -27.94
CA ASN A 228 -17.80 -5.07 -27.71
C ASN A 228 -18.19 -6.12 -28.78
N GLU A 229 -17.71 -5.93 -30.00
CA GLU A 229 -17.92 -6.85 -31.13
C GLU A 229 -16.76 -7.81 -31.37
N SER A 230 -15.88 -8.03 -30.38
CA SER A 230 -14.64 -8.78 -30.56
C SER A 230 -14.81 -10.20 -31.14
N LEU A 231 -15.96 -10.84 -30.88
CA LEU A 231 -16.30 -12.17 -31.41
C LEU A 231 -16.82 -12.16 -32.86
N ARG A 232 -17.16 -10.99 -33.42
CA ARG A 232 -17.78 -10.83 -34.75
C ARG A 232 -16.97 -9.96 -35.70
N TYR A 233 -16.16 -9.06 -35.14
CA TYR A 233 -15.35 -8.15 -35.93
C TYR A 233 -14.22 -8.92 -36.64
N PRO A 234 -14.00 -8.74 -37.96
CA PRO A 234 -13.13 -9.63 -38.74
C PRO A 234 -11.66 -9.67 -38.30
N ASP A 235 -11.06 -8.53 -37.91
CA ASP A 235 -9.67 -8.45 -37.48
C ASP A 235 -9.52 -7.43 -36.34
N VAL A 236 -9.79 -7.89 -35.12
CA VAL A 236 -9.65 -7.06 -33.91
C VAL A 236 -8.20 -6.71 -33.62
N MET A 237 -7.26 -7.60 -33.98
CA MET A 237 -5.84 -7.40 -33.68
C MET A 237 -5.22 -6.30 -34.54
N ALA A 238 -5.65 -6.14 -35.80
CA ALA A 238 -5.24 -4.99 -36.61
C ALA A 238 -5.63 -3.66 -35.96
N VAL A 239 -6.86 -3.56 -35.43
CA VAL A 239 -7.34 -2.37 -34.73
C VAL A 239 -6.52 -2.10 -33.47
N TYR A 240 -6.28 -3.12 -32.64
CA TYR A 240 -5.51 -2.96 -31.41
C TYR A 240 -4.04 -2.62 -31.65
N ARG A 241 -3.37 -3.20 -32.66
CA ARG A 241 -1.99 -2.85 -33.00
C ARG A 241 -1.85 -1.38 -33.44
N ARG A 242 -2.87 -0.83 -34.10
CA ARG A 242 -2.90 0.61 -34.43
C ARG A 242 -3.18 1.46 -33.19
N ALA A 243 -4.23 1.13 -32.44
CA ALA A 243 -4.72 1.92 -31.33
C ALA A 243 -3.76 1.97 -30.13
N ILE A 244 -2.98 0.91 -29.89
CA ILE A 244 -2.02 0.86 -28.78
C ILE A 244 -0.87 1.86 -28.95
N ALA A 245 -0.60 2.30 -30.19
CA ALA A 245 0.43 3.28 -30.53
C ALA A 245 -0.12 4.72 -30.65
N ASP A 246 -1.42 4.93 -30.46
CA ASP A 246 -2.06 6.25 -30.61
C ASP A 246 -1.43 7.30 -29.69
N GLU A 247 -1.36 8.55 -30.18
CA GLU A 247 -0.82 9.66 -29.39
C GLU A 247 -1.65 9.93 -28.13
N HIS A 248 -2.97 9.77 -28.21
CA HIS A 248 -3.84 10.03 -27.08
C HIS A 248 -3.95 8.81 -26.13
N PRO A 249 -3.67 8.97 -24.83
CA PRO A 249 -3.67 7.87 -23.86
C PRO A 249 -5.00 7.12 -23.75
N ARG A 250 -6.14 7.79 -23.93
CA ARG A 250 -7.47 7.13 -23.90
C ARG A 250 -7.66 6.09 -25.01
N VAL A 251 -7.13 6.33 -26.21
CA VAL A 251 -7.22 5.36 -27.32
C VAL A 251 -6.36 4.13 -27.00
N ARG A 252 -5.17 4.34 -26.43
CA ARG A 252 -4.31 3.26 -25.94
C ARG A 252 -4.98 2.44 -24.82
N LEU A 253 -5.66 3.12 -23.89
CA LEU A 253 -6.41 2.47 -22.80
C LEU A 253 -7.52 1.55 -23.33
N GLU A 254 -8.31 2.03 -24.30
CA GLU A 254 -9.36 1.24 -24.95
C GLU A 254 -8.78 0.00 -25.64
N SER A 255 -7.60 0.14 -26.27
CA SER A 255 -6.88 -0.97 -26.88
C SER A 255 -6.41 -1.99 -25.84
N LEU A 256 -5.84 -1.55 -24.72
CA LEU A 256 -5.45 -2.46 -23.62
C LEU A 256 -6.65 -3.24 -23.10
N ARG A 257 -7.78 -2.56 -22.86
CA ARG A 257 -9.01 -3.24 -22.45
C ARG A 257 -9.41 -4.29 -23.48
N GLY A 258 -9.42 -3.96 -24.77
CA GLY A 258 -9.74 -4.89 -25.85
C GLY A 258 -8.84 -6.12 -25.89
N LEU A 259 -7.52 -5.91 -25.79
CA LEU A 259 -6.51 -6.98 -25.80
C LEU A 259 -6.73 -7.99 -24.67
N SER A 260 -7.28 -7.59 -23.52
CA SER A 260 -7.56 -8.52 -22.41
C SER A 260 -8.57 -9.62 -22.76
N TRP A 261 -9.39 -9.44 -23.81
CA TRP A 261 -10.36 -10.43 -24.28
C TRP A 261 -9.79 -11.34 -25.37
N VAL A 262 -8.64 -11.01 -25.96
CA VAL A 262 -8.00 -11.81 -27.01
C VAL A 262 -7.02 -12.79 -26.39
N GLN A 263 -7.49 -14.00 -26.09
CA GLN A 263 -6.75 -15.05 -25.37
C GLN A 263 -5.62 -15.66 -26.22
N THR A 264 -4.59 -14.87 -26.52
CA THR A 264 -3.37 -15.27 -27.24
C THR A 264 -2.13 -14.65 -26.60
N PRO A 265 -0.94 -15.28 -26.71
CA PRO A 265 0.31 -14.66 -26.30
C PRO A 265 0.61 -13.34 -27.01
N GLU A 266 0.29 -13.28 -28.31
CA GLU A 266 0.49 -12.07 -29.13
C GLU A 266 -0.25 -10.87 -28.54
N ALA A 267 -1.47 -11.05 -28.03
CA ALA A 267 -2.21 -9.96 -27.40
C ALA A 267 -1.46 -9.36 -26.19
N ALA A 268 -0.76 -10.18 -25.40
CA ALA A 268 0.05 -9.71 -24.29
C ALA A 268 1.31 -8.99 -24.78
N GLU A 269 1.95 -9.47 -25.85
CA GLU A 269 3.09 -8.80 -26.47
C GLU A 269 2.71 -7.44 -27.03
N VAL A 270 1.57 -7.35 -27.74
CA VAL A 270 1.02 -6.08 -28.25
C VAL A 270 0.65 -5.15 -27.09
N ALA A 271 0.00 -5.65 -26.03
CA ALA A 271 -0.33 -4.84 -24.86
C ALA A 271 0.92 -4.23 -24.21
N LEU A 272 2.01 -4.99 -24.13
CA LEU A 272 3.28 -4.51 -23.59
C LEU A 272 3.92 -3.41 -24.45
N THR A 273 3.59 -3.25 -25.73
CA THR A 273 4.13 -2.14 -26.55
C THR A 273 3.64 -0.76 -26.09
N VAL A 274 2.56 -0.69 -25.29
CA VAL A 274 2.04 0.58 -24.76
C VAL A 274 3.09 1.36 -23.94
N ILE A 275 4.05 0.64 -23.36
CA ILE A 275 5.13 1.20 -22.54
C ILE A 275 6.12 2.02 -23.37
N GLU A 276 6.08 1.96 -24.70
CA GLU A 276 6.89 2.83 -25.56
C GLU A 276 6.37 4.28 -25.60
N LYS A 277 5.15 4.51 -25.11
CA LYS A 277 4.58 5.85 -24.88
C LYS A 277 4.52 6.15 -23.37
N PRO A 278 4.33 7.43 -22.98
CA PRO A 278 4.10 7.77 -21.58
C PRO A 278 2.90 7.01 -21.00
N LEU A 279 3.09 6.49 -19.79
CA LEU A 279 2.07 5.80 -19.02
C LEU A 279 1.44 6.77 -18.02
N ASP A 280 0.14 6.63 -17.81
CA ASP A 280 -0.58 7.24 -16.70
C ASP A 280 -1.19 6.14 -15.82
N TYR A 281 -1.75 6.53 -14.67
CA TYR A 281 -2.35 5.62 -13.70
C TYR A 281 -3.34 4.63 -14.34
N TRP A 282 -4.18 5.09 -15.27
CA TRP A 282 -5.22 4.29 -15.89
C TRP A 282 -4.63 3.27 -16.87
N ILE A 283 -3.63 3.67 -17.64
CA ILE A 283 -2.91 2.77 -18.55
C ILE A 283 -2.15 1.71 -17.75
N GLU A 284 -1.43 2.09 -16.71
CA GLU A 284 -0.70 1.14 -15.86
C GLU A 284 -1.66 0.14 -15.21
N TYR A 285 -2.74 0.64 -14.62
CA TYR A 285 -3.77 -0.20 -14.01
C TYR A 285 -4.34 -1.21 -15.01
N THR A 286 -4.77 -0.75 -16.19
CA THR A 286 -5.38 -1.63 -17.19
C THR A 286 -4.37 -2.58 -17.80
N LEU A 287 -3.11 -2.18 -18.01
CA LEU A 287 -2.04 -3.07 -18.49
C LEU A 287 -1.80 -4.22 -17.51
N GLU A 288 -1.64 -3.94 -16.22
CA GLU A 288 -1.45 -4.98 -15.20
C GLU A 288 -2.59 -6.02 -15.19
N HIS A 289 -3.84 -5.56 -15.30
CA HIS A 289 -5.01 -6.43 -15.33
C HIS A 289 -5.15 -7.18 -16.66
N THR A 290 -4.73 -6.56 -17.77
CA THR A 290 -4.68 -7.20 -19.09
C THR A 290 -3.68 -8.36 -19.07
N LEU A 291 -2.46 -8.12 -18.56
CA LEU A 291 -1.45 -9.18 -18.40
C LEU A 291 -1.92 -10.29 -17.46
N HIS A 292 -2.66 -9.94 -16.40
CA HIS A 292 -3.22 -10.92 -15.49
C HIS A 292 -4.30 -11.78 -16.18
N ALA A 293 -5.18 -11.16 -16.96
CA ALA A 293 -6.22 -11.86 -17.72
C ALA A 293 -5.65 -12.79 -18.80
N LEU A 294 -4.49 -12.44 -19.37
CA LEU A 294 -3.81 -13.23 -20.41
C LEU A 294 -2.82 -14.26 -19.85
N LYS A 295 -2.63 -14.30 -18.52
CA LYS A 295 -1.72 -15.25 -17.86
C LYS A 295 -1.91 -16.72 -18.30
N PRO A 296 -3.12 -17.27 -18.45
CA PRO A 296 -3.31 -18.67 -18.84
C PRO A 296 -2.72 -19.03 -20.20
N VAL A 297 -2.65 -18.08 -21.13
CA VAL A 297 -2.08 -18.28 -22.47
C VAL A 297 -0.61 -17.86 -22.56
N VAL A 298 -0.16 -16.95 -21.69
CA VAL A 298 1.24 -16.48 -21.64
C VAL A 298 2.16 -17.46 -20.89
N ASP A 299 1.72 -18.01 -19.76
CA ASP A 299 2.59 -18.88 -18.93
C ASP A 299 3.22 -20.05 -19.70
N PRO A 300 2.49 -20.81 -20.55
CA PRO A 300 3.07 -21.96 -21.23
C PRO A 300 4.17 -21.59 -22.22
N VAL A 301 4.02 -20.47 -22.94
CA VAL A 301 5.02 -20.00 -23.91
C VAL A 301 6.20 -19.31 -23.21
N GLU A 302 5.95 -18.65 -22.08
CA GLU A 302 7.01 -18.08 -21.24
C GLU A 302 7.92 -19.19 -20.68
N GLN A 303 7.35 -20.28 -20.16
CA GLN A 303 8.11 -21.43 -19.65
C GLN A 303 9.00 -22.09 -20.71
N GLN A 304 8.62 -21.97 -21.98
CA GLN A 304 9.40 -22.46 -23.12
C GLN A 304 10.44 -21.44 -23.63
N GLY A 305 10.53 -20.25 -23.01
CA GLY A 305 11.42 -19.18 -23.44
C GLY A 305 10.99 -18.52 -24.76
N GLN A 306 9.72 -18.64 -25.14
CA GLN A 306 9.18 -18.14 -26.42
C GLN A 306 8.43 -16.81 -26.30
N PHE A 307 8.13 -16.37 -25.08
CA PHE A 307 7.45 -15.08 -24.84
C PHE A 307 8.43 -13.90 -24.89
N LEU A 308 8.07 -12.83 -25.60
CA LEU A 308 8.86 -11.59 -25.74
C LEU A 308 10.27 -11.80 -26.34
N VAL A 309 10.48 -12.85 -27.14
CA VAL A 309 11.77 -13.10 -27.81
C VAL A 309 12.18 -11.93 -28.69
N ASN A 310 11.22 -11.33 -29.40
CA ASN A 310 11.40 -10.16 -30.25
C ASN A 310 10.96 -8.85 -29.56
N GLY A 311 10.65 -8.91 -28.26
CA GLY A 311 10.20 -7.75 -27.49
C GLY A 311 11.33 -6.77 -27.18
N SER A 312 11.00 -5.49 -27.04
CA SER A 312 11.97 -4.48 -26.61
C SER A 312 12.56 -4.85 -25.24
N GLU A 313 13.79 -4.41 -24.97
CA GLU A 313 14.39 -4.59 -23.65
C GLU A 313 13.51 -3.96 -22.56
N ARG A 314 12.90 -2.81 -22.87
CA ARG A 314 11.97 -2.12 -21.98
C ARG A 314 10.72 -2.96 -21.66
N ALA A 315 10.12 -3.61 -22.65
CA ALA A 315 8.98 -4.50 -22.46
C ALA A 315 9.35 -5.73 -21.61
N ARG A 316 10.51 -6.36 -21.88
CA ARG A 316 11.02 -7.49 -21.08
C ARG A 316 11.27 -7.10 -19.62
N ASN A 317 11.90 -5.94 -19.39
CA ASN A 317 12.14 -5.41 -18.06
C ASN A 317 10.83 -5.09 -17.32
N TYR A 318 9.87 -4.44 -17.99
CA TYR A 318 8.55 -4.16 -17.42
C TYR A 318 7.82 -5.45 -17.04
N TYR A 319 7.76 -6.44 -17.94
CA TYR A 319 7.07 -7.70 -17.68
C TYR A 319 7.71 -8.47 -16.51
N ARG A 320 9.04 -8.49 -16.42
CA ARG A 320 9.75 -9.07 -15.27
C ARG A 320 9.36 -8.37 -13.97
N ASP A 321 9.35 -7.05 -13.95
CA ASP A 321 8.98 -6.26 -12.78
C ASP A 321 7.52 -6.48 -12.39
N TYR A 322 6.62 -6.55 -13.38
CA TYR A 322 5.22 -6.94 -13.18
C TYR A 322 5.11 -8.32 -12.51
N LYS A 323 5.88 -9.32 -12.94
CA LYS A 323 5.87 -10.65 -12.33
C LYS A 323 6.34 -10.63 -10.88
N PHE A 324 7.37 -9.84 -10.57
CA PHE A 324 7.79 -9.66 -9.18
C PHE A 324 6.70 -8.99 -8.37
N ALA A 325 6.07 -7.92 -8.89
CA ALA A 325 5.03 -7.16 -8.19
C ALA A 325 3.72 -7.95 -8.00
N SER A 326 3.39 -8.85 -8.92
CA SER A 326 2.19 -9.69 -8.88
C SER A 326 2.40 -11.04 -8.18
N GLY A 327 3.66 -11.46 -7.98
CA GLY A 327 4.04 -12.73 -7.36
C GLY A 327 4.20 -12.68 -5.83
N PRO A 328 4.67 -13.79 -5.22
CA PRO A 328 5.06 -13.82 -3.82
C PRO A 328 6.05 -12.71 -3.49
N GLY A 329 5.82 -11.98 -2.38
CA GLY A 329 6.64 -10.81 -2.04
C GLY A 329 6.37 -9.56 -2.86
N GLY A 330 5.34 -9.54 -3.73
CA GLY A 330 5.01 -8.40 -4.59
C GLY A 330 4.84 -7.06 -3.87
N LYS A 331 4.31 -7.08 -2.65
CA LYS A 331 4.18 -5.89 -1.79
C LYS A 331 5.52 -5.27 -1.36
N ALA A 332 6.61 -6.02 -1.45
CA ALA A 332 7.95 -5.56 -1.12
C ALA A 332 8.67 -4.91 -2.31
N VAL A 333 8.25 -5.16 -3.56
CA VAL A 333 8.97 -4.72 -4.77
C VAL A 333 9.17 -3.21 -4.81
N GLN A 334 8.08 -2.45 -4.74
CA GLN A 334 8.16 -0.99 -4.81
C GLN A 334 8.87 -0.38 -3.59
N PRO A 335 8.56 -0.77 -2.33
CA PRO A 335 9.31 -0.30 -1.18
C PRO A 335 10.81 -0.63 -1.21
N LEU A 336 11.19 -1.80 -1.75
CA LEU A 336 12.61 -2.16 -1.91
C LEU A 336 13.33 -1.23 -2.88
N LYS A 337 12.74 -1.00 -4.06
CA LYS A 337 13.28 -0.07 -5.07
C LYS A 337 13.47 1.32 -4.48
N GLU A 338 12.45 1.83 -3.79
CA GLU A 338 12.50 3.18 -3.21
C GLU A 338 13.45 3.30 -2.02
N ALA A 339 13.61 2.26 -1.21
CA ALA A 339 14.52 2.28 -0.06
C ALA A 339 16.01 2.29 -0.51
N GLU A 340 16.33 1.56 -1.57
CA GLU A 340 17.68 1.43 -2.11
C GLU A 340 18.11 2.59 -3.01
N ASP A 341 17.16 3.30 -3.62
CA ASP A 341 17.43 4.41 -4.53
C ASP A 341 18.07 5.61 -3.79
N VAL A 342 19.38 5.80 -4.02
CA VAL A 342 20.18 6.86 -3.39
C VAL A 342 19.86 8.26 -3.92
N ASP A 343 19.20 8.35 -5.08
CA ASP A 343 18.80 9.63 -5.69
C ASP A 343 17.48 10.14 -5.10
N LEU A 344 16.72 9.29 -4.40
CA LEU A 344 15.49 9.70 -3.71
C LEU A 344 15.79 10.45 -2.40
N PRO A 345 14.93 11.43 -2.02
CA PRO A 345 15.04 12.09 -0.72
C PRO A 345 15.03 11.10 0.44
N VAL A 346 15.87 11.32 1.46
CA VAL A 346 15.98 10.48 2.67
C VAL A 346 14.62 10.20 3.32
N ALA A 347 13.71 11.19 3.34
CA ALA A 347 12.36 11.03 3.87
C ALA A 347 11.55 9.96 3.11
N LYS A 348 11.65 9.92 1.78
CA LYS A 348 10.95 8.94 0.93
C LYS A 348 11.54 7.54 1.14
N ARG A 349 12.86 7.43 1.21
CA ARG A 349 13.57 6.17 1.50
C ARG A 349 13.18 5.62 2.88
N ASN A 350 13.14 6.47 3.90
CA ASN A 350 12.70 6.08 5.25
C ASN A 350 11.23 5.63 5.27
N ALA A 351 10.34 6.30 4.53
CA ALA A 351 8.95 5.88 4.40
C ALA A 351 8.83 4.51 3.70
N ALA A 352 9.66 4.25 2.69
CA ALA A 352 9.73 2.96 2.01
C ALA A 352 10.25 1.85 2.93
N ILE A 353 11.32 2.10 3.71
CA ILE A 353 11.83 1.18 4.73
C ILE A 353 10.74 0.84 5.77
N LYS A 354 10.02 1.84 6.27
CA LYS A 354 8.90 1.64 7.20
C LYS A 354 7.76 0.82 6.58
N THR A 355 7.44 1.08 5.31
CA THR A 355 6.43 0.30 4.56
C THR A 355 6.87 -1.16 4.44
N LEU A 356 8.13 -1.39 4.07
CA LEU A 356 8.74 -2.71 3.92
C LEU A 356 8.80 -3.48 5.25
N ALA A 357 9.06 -2.78 6.36
CA ALA A 357 8.99 -3.34 7.70
C ALA A 357 7.58 -3.82 8.07
N GLY A 358 6.53 -3.25 7.47
CA GLY A 358 5.14 -3.69 7.61
C GLY A 358 4.76 -4.88 6.71
N VAL A 359 5.55 -5.20 5.68
CA VAL A 359 5.28 -6.34 4.79
C VAL A 359 5.55 -7.65 5.54
N ARG A 360 4.61 -8.60 5.41
CA ARG A 360 4.65 -9.94 6.01
C ARG A 360 4.57 -11.00 4.90
N GLY A 361 4.87 -12.25 5.25
CA GLY A 361 4.79 -13.39 4.34
C GLY A 361 6.13 -13.99 3.94
N GLY A 362 7.22 -13.61 4.61
CA GLY A 362 8.49 -14.33 4.51
C GLY A 362 8.45 -15.65 5.30
N VAL A 363 9.32 -16.58 4.93
CA VAL A 363 9.46 -17.91 5.52
C VAL A 363 10.90 -18.09 6.01
N ALA A 364 11.12 -18.10 7.33
CA ALA A 364 12.47 -18.19 7.92
C ALA A 364 13.29 -19.40 7.43
N LYS A 365 12.64 -20.56 7.20
CA LYS A 365 13.30 -21.74 6.63
C LYS A 365 13.86 -21.52 5.22
N GLN A 366 13.23 -20.67 4.42
CA GLN A 366 13.76 -20.25 3.12
C GLN A 366 14.81 -19.15 3.29
N GLY A 367 14.63 -18.28 4.29
CA GLY A 367 15.58 -17.22 4.64
C GLY A 367 16.96 -17.75 5.01
N VAL A 368 17.01 -18.93 5.61
CA VAL A 368 18.25 -19.71 5.80
C VAL A 368 19.04 -19.89 4.51
N VAL A 369 18.38 -20.28 3.42
CA VAL A 369 19.05 -20.53 2.12
C VAL A 369 19.58 -19.23 1.54
N VAL A 370 18.82 -18.15 1.70
CA VAL A 370 19.24 -16.81 1.29
C VAL A 370 20.44 -16.33 2.11
N PHE A 371 20.43 -16.54 3.44
CA PHE A 371 21.54 -16.24 4.34
C PHE A 371 22.80 -16.99 3.92
N ASP A 372 22.70 -18.28 3.63
CA ASP A 372 23.83 -19.11 3.18
C ASP A 372 24.44 -18.57 1.88
N ARG A 373 23.60 -18.13 0.94
CA ARG A 373 24.06 -17.60 -0.36
C ARG A 373 24.67 -16.21 -0.27
N VAL A 374 24.13 -15.33 0.59
CA VAL A 374 24.37 -13.88 0.53
C VAL A 374 25.15 -13.35 1.74
N CYS A 375 24.90 -13.89 2.93
CA CYS A 375 25.39 -13.32 4.18
C CYS A 375 26.48 -14.18 4.84
N SER A 376 26.45 -15.50 4.66
CA SER A 376 27.32 -16.46 5.37
C SER A 376 28.81 -16.33 5.05
N GLY A 377 29.14 -15.69 3.92
CA GLY A 377 30.51 -15.36 3.56
C GLY A 377 31.19 -14.46 4.59
N CYS A 378 30.44 -13.55 5.21
CA CYS A 378 30.97 -12.60 6.19
C CYS A 378 30.38 -12.80 7.59
N HIS A 379 29.13 -13.21 7.71
CA HIS A 379 28.44 -13.28 9.00
C HIS A 379 28.27 -14.72 9.50
N GLN A 380 28.29 -14.86 10.82
CA GLN A 380 28.01 -16.10 11.51
C GLN A 380 26.72 -16.01 12.33
N VAL A 381 25.92 -17.07 12.27
CA VAL A 381 24.79 -17.33 13.18
C VAL A 381 25.01 -18.74 13.73
N GLN A 382 25.20 -18.86 15.04
CA GLN A 382 25.60 -20.11 15.70
C GLN A 382 26.85 -20.70 15.02
N ASP A 383 26.75 -21.93 14.52
CA ASP A 383 27.85 -22.61 13.82
C ASP A 383 27.81 -22.41 12.29
N ARG A 384 26.88 -21.60 11.78
CA ARG A 384 26.68 -21.39 10.34
C ARG A 384 27.28 -20.07 9.86
N GLY A 385 28.05 -20.12 8.78
CA GLY A 385 28.74 -18.98 8.20
C GLY A 385 30.11 -18.72 8.83
N LYS A 386 30.65 -17.52 8.62
CA LYS A 386 32.00 -17.15 9.05
C LYS A 386 31.99 -16.00 10.04
N ALA A 387 32.87 -16.03 11.03
CA ALA A 387 33.04 -14.95 12.01
C ALA A 387 34.01 -13.87 11.49
N PHE A 388 33.82 -13.42 10.23
CA PHE A 388 34.62 -12.35 9.65
C PHE A 388 34.04 -10.98 10.03
N GLY A 389 32.76 -10.77 9.76
CA GLY A 389 31.95 -9.66 10.24
C GLY A 389 31.31 -9.96 11.60
N PRO A 390 30.51 -9.02 12.14
CA PRO A 390 29.86 -9.17 13.43
C PRO A 390 28.92 -10.38 13.44
N LYS A 391 28.96 -11.14 14.53
CA LYS A 391 28.04 -12.26 14.73
C LYS A 391 26.59 -11.76 14.74
N LEU A 392 25.71 -12.51 14.07
CA LEU A 392 24.29 -12.21 13.97
C LEU A 392 23.44 -13.05 14.93
N ASP A 393 24.06 -13.86 15.79
CA ASP A 393 23.40 -14.44 16.97
C ASP A 393 22.68 -13.35 17.75
N GLY A 394 21.38 -13.53 18.03
CA GLY A 394 20.60 -12.53 18.75
C GLY A 394 20.34 -11.22 17.98
N ILE A 395 20.57 -11.15 16.66
CA ILE A 395 20.39 -9.90 15.90
C ILE A 395 18.93 -9.43 15.89
N GLY A 396 17.96 -10.34 15.81
CA GLY A 396 16.53 -10.03 15.92
C GLY A 396 16.14 -9.53 17.31
N SER A 397 16.98 -9.79 18.32
CA SER A 397 16.85 -9.17 19.63
C SER A 397 17.47 -7.78 19.74
N ARG A 398 18.49 -7.47 18.93
CA ARG A 398 19.17 -6.16 18.94
C ARG A 398 18.47 -5.11 18.08
N TYR A 399 17.87 -5.54 16.98
CA TYR A 399 17.25 -4.66 16.00
C TYR A 399 15.85 -5.13 15.69
N ASP A 400 14.91 -4.19 15.65
CA ASP A 400 13.61 -4.44 15.05
C ASP A 400 13.73 -4.60 13.53
N ARG A 401 12.63 -5.01 12.91
CA ARG A 401 12.60 -5.29 11.46
C ARG A 401 12.96 -4.06 10.62
N GLU A 402 12.61 -2.85 11.08
CA GLU A 402 12.96 -1.60 10.39
C GLU A 402 14.48 -1.38 10.38
N ASN A 403 15.12 -1.54 11.54
CA ASN A 403 16.57 -1.40 11.68
C ASN A 403 17.32 -2.53 10.99
N LEU A 404 16.81 -3.77 11.00
CA LEU A 404 17.37 -4.87 10.19
C LEU A 404 17.37 -4.51 8.70
N ILE A 405 16.24 -4.03 8.17
CA ILE A 405 16.15 -3.56 6.78
C ILE A 405 17.17 -2.46 6.52
N ARG A 406 17.22 -1.44 7.39
CA ARG A 406 18.14 -0.31 7.26
C ARG A 406 19.59 -0.76 7.20
N HIS A 407 20.02 -1.63 8.11
CA HIS A 407 21.39 -2.15 8.13
C HIS A 407 21.72 -3.01 6.90
N ILE A 408 20.75 -3.73 6.33
CA ILE A 408 20.95 -4.55 5.13
C ILE A 408 21.02 -3.68 3.86
N LEU A 409 20.14 -2.69 3.74
CA LEU A 409 20.06 -1.84 2.55
C LEU A 409 21.11 -0.73 2.56
N LEU A 410 21.45 -0.21 3.73
CA LEU A 410 22.27 0.98 3.95
C LEU A 410 23.46 0.67 4.90
N PRO A 411 24.37 -0.24 4.50
CA PRO A 411 25.45 -0.71 5.38
C PRO A 411 26.39 0.41 5.85
N ASN A 412 26.47 1.52 5.12
CA ASN A 412 27.31 2.68 5.45
C ASN A 412 26.67 3.68 6.42
N GLU A 413 25.36 3.59 6.69
CA GLU A 413 24.66 4.56 7.55
C GLU A 413 25.08 4.44 9.03
N LYS A 414 25.26 3.20 9.50
CA LYS A 414 25.71 2.91 10.87
C LYS A 414 26.55 1.64 10.88
N ILE A 415 27.86 1.82 11.05
CA ILE A 415 28.85 0.75 11.10
C ILE A 415 28.96 0.24 12.55
N ALA A 416 29.06 -1.08 12.72
CA ALA A 416 29.26 -1.68 14.04
C ALA A 416 30.63 -1.29 14.61
N LYS A 417 30.67 -0.98 15.91
CA LYS A 417 31.92 -0.63 16.61
C LYS A 417 32.93 -1.78 16.50
N GLY A 418 34.16 -1.47 16.09
CA GLY A 418 35.21 -2.45 15.82
C GLY A 418 35.21 -3.00 14.38
N PHE A 419 34.26 -2.59 13.54
CA PHE A 419 34.18 -2.96 12.13
C PHE A 419 34.31 -1.74 11.19
N GLU A 420 34.74 -0.60 11.72
CA GLU A 420 35.07 0.58 10.91
C GLU A 420 36.28 0.30 10.03
N THR A 421 36.13 0.49 8.72
CA THR A 421 37.22 0.22 7.78
C THR A 421 38.25 1.34 7.81
N VAL A 422 39.51 0.96 7.96
CA VAL A 422 40.70 1.81 7.83
C VAL A 422 41.51 1.39 6.61
N GLN A 423 42.21 2.34 6.02
CA GLN A 423 43.24 2.12 5.02
C GLN A 423 44.59 2.43 5.65
N LEU A 424 45.51 1.48 5.56
CA LEU A 424 46.89 1.60 6.02
C LEU A 424 47.81 1.57 4.81
N VAL A 425 48.76 2.50 4.78
CA VAL A 425 49.89 2.50 3.84
C VAL A 425 51.14 2.23 4.65
N THR A 426 51.88 1.18 4.31
CA THR A 426 53.15 0.87 4.98
C THR A 426 54.29 1.68 4.40
N VAL A 427 55.41 1.78 5.13
CA VAL A 427 56.65 2.43 4.67
C VAL A 427 57.23 1.79 3.40
N ASP A 428 56.91 0.52 3.15
CA ASP A 428 57.28 -0.21 1.94
C ASP A 428 56.30 0.02 0.76
N GLY A 429 55.28 0.86 0.96
CA GLY A 429 54.28 1.22 -0.04
C GLY A 429 53.12 0.21 -0.18
N GLU A 430 52.99 -0.76 0.72
CA GLU A 430 51.87 -1.70 0.69
C GLU A 430 50.59 -1.06 1.25
N ILE A 431 49.46 -1.31 0.59
CA ILE A 431 48.16 -0.77 1.00
C ILE A 431 47.30 -1.89 1.55
N PHE A 432 46.90 -1.77 2.81
CA PHE A 432 45.95 -2.66 3.47
C PHE A 432 44.63 -1.93 3.69
N THR A 433 43.51 -2.59 3.43
CA THR A 433 42.17 -2.06 3.70
C THR A 433 41.36 -3.10 4.47
N GLY A 434 40.89 -2.75 5.66
CA GLY A 434 40.23 -3.68 6.57
C GLY A 434 39.79 -2.98 7.86
N PHE A 435 39.31 -3.74 8.85
CA PHE A 435 38.91 -3.19 10.15
C PHE A 435 39.82 -3.69 11.27
N ILE A 436 39.97 -2.89 12.32
CA ILE A 436 40.93 -3.16 13.40
C ILE A 436 40.34 -4.22 14.35
N LEU A 437 40.97 -5.39 14.40
CA LEU A 437 40.59 -6.47 15.31
C LEU A 437 41.20 -6.29 16.70
N ASN A 438 42.45 -5.81 16.75
CA ASN A 438 43.18 -5.57 17.98
C ASN A 438 44.26 -4.49 17.74
N GLU A 439 44.53 -3.66 18.73
CA GLU A 439 45.57 -2.64 18.66
C GLU A 439 46.32 -2.57 20.00
N THR A 440 47.62 -2.85 19.97
CA THR A 440 48.53 -2.75 21.12
C THR A 440 49.42 -1.51 20.97
N PRO A 441 50.28 -1.17 21.95
CA PRO A 441 51.24 -0.08 21.78
C PRO A 441 52.21 -0.24 20.60
N THR A 442 52.47 -1.48 20.16
CA THR A 442 53.48 -1.79 19.14
C THR A 442 52.92 -2.36 17.84
N GLU A 443 51.75 -2.99 17.88
CA GLU A 443 51.19 -3.74 16.75
C GLU A 443 49.70 -3.44 16.52
N LEU A 444 49.26 -3.60 15.28
CA LEU A 444 47.87 -3.51 14.85
C LEU A 444 47.51 -4.78 14.08
N THR A 445 46.42 -5.45 14.50
CA THR A 445 45.86 -6.60 13.78
C THR A 445 44.66 -6.15 12.96
N LEU A 446 44.73 -6.33 11.65
CA LEU A 446 43.72 -5.91 10.68
C LEU A 446 42.96 -7.13 10.12
N GLY A 447 41.64 -7.09 10.15
CA GLY A 447 40.78 -8.00 9.40
C GLY A 447 40.64 -7.53 7.96
N VAL A 448 41.25 -8.24 7.02
CA VAL A 448 41.25 -7.90 5.58
C VAL A 448 40.31 -8.83 4.82
N ALA A 449 39.40 -8.27 4.04
CA ALA A 449 38.52 -9.07 3.18
C ALA A 449 39.33 -9.69 2.03
N THR A 450 39.19 -10.99 1.82
CA THR A 450 39.84 -11.74 0.75
C THR A 450 38.83 -12.15 -0.32
N GLN A 451 39.28 -12.35 -1.56
CA GLN A 451 38.40 -12.73 -2.69
C GLN A 451 37.67 -14.07 -2.48
N ASP A 452 38.20 -14.96 -1.65
CA ASP A 452 37.55 -16.23 -1.26
C ASP A 452 36.53 -16.07 -0.11
N GLY A 453 36.30 -14.82 0.33
CA GLY A 453 35.38 -14.45 1.39
C GLY A 453 35.72 -15.08 2.74
N LYS A 454 36.94 -15.59 2.97
CA LYS A 454 37.34 -16.09 4.30
C LYS A 454 37.79 -14.98 5.22
N GLY A 455 38.25 -13.87 4.66
CA GLY A 455 39.01 -12.87 5.38
C GLY A 455 40.35 -13.42 5.85
N LYS A 456 41.31 -12.53 6.05
CA LYS A 456 42.58 -12.86 6.70
C LYS A 456 42.89 -11.85 7.79
N GLN A 457 43.62 -12.29 8.81
CA GLN A 457 44.19 -11.39 9.81
C GLN A 457 45.60 -11.02 9.35
N GLU A 458 45.87 -9.73 9.28
CA GLU A 458 47.20 -9.19 9.00
C GLU A 458 47.71 -8.47 10.24
N VAL A 459 48.88 -8.86 10.73
CA VAL A 459 49.54 -8.18 11.85
C VAL A 459 50.57 -7.22 11.28
N ILE A 460 50.37 -5.93 11.50
CA ILE A 460 51.22 -4.85 11.00
C ILE A 460 51.81 -4.14 12.20
N LYS A 461 53.15 -3.99 12.25
CA LYS A 461 53.77 -3.21 13.31
C LYS A 461 53.48 -1.74 13.09
N LYS A 462 53.26 -0.98 14.17
CA LYS A 462 52.95 0.45 14.08
C LYS A 462 54.10 1.27 13.50
N GLU A 463 55.35 0.83 13.71
CA GLU A 463 56.53 1.45 13.12
C GLU A 463 56.57 1.36 11.59
N ASP A 464 55.89 0.35 11.02
CA ASP A 464 55.83 0.12 9.58
C ASP A 464 54.67 0.87 8.92
N ILE A 465 53.80 1.57 9.67
CA ILE A 465 52.64 2.31 9.15
C ILE A 465 53.05 3.76 8.84
N GLU A 466 53.09 4.12 7.56
CA GLU A 466 53.33 5.49 7.10
C GLU A 466 52.07 6.35 7.22
N LEU A 467 50.93 5.83 6.77
CA LEU A 467 49.67 6.56 6.75
C LEU A 467 48.48 5.68 7.16
N ARG A 468 47.66 6.21 8.08
CA ARG A 468 46.36 5.63 8.45
C ARG A 468 45.25 6.59 8.06
N LYS A 469 44.28 6.09 7.29
CA LYS A 469 43.08 6.84 6.89
C LYS A 469 41.83 6.08 7.26
N ASP A 470 40.96 6.71 8.05
CA ASP A 470 39.64 6.15 8.34
C ASP A 470 38.73 6.34 7.11
N LEU A 471 38.20 5.25 6.54
CA LEU A 471 37.40 5.31 5.32
C LEU A 471 35.93 5.65 5.59
N LYS A 472 35.47 5.54 6.85
CA LYS A 472 34.05 5.73 7.24
C LYS A 472 33.06 4.94 6.37
N ALA A 473 33.51 3.82 5.81
CA ALA A 473 32.74 2.92 4.97
C ALA A 473 32.72 1.52 5.60
N SER A 474 31.61 0.83 5.43
CA SER A 474 31.42 -0.56 5.84
C SER A 474 32.14 -1.50 4.89
N SER A 475 32.61 -2.63 5.40
CA SER A 475 33.09 -3.74 4.58
C SER A 475 31.94 -4.56 3.96
N MET A 476 30.69 -4.31 4.36
CA MET A 476 29.50 -4.89 3.71
C MET A 476 29.16 -4.12 2.42
N PRO A 477 29.08 -4.78 1.26
CA PRO A 477 28.78 -4.12 -0.01
C PRO A 477 27.36 -3.54 -0.08
N GLU A 478 27.22 -2.35 -0.68
CA GLU A 478 25.93 -1.83 -1.12
C GLU A 478 25.41 -2.61 -2.34
N GLY A 479 24.10 -2.61 -2.59
CA GLY A 479 23.55 -3.29 -3.77
C GLY A 479 23.38 -4.81 -3.63
N LEU A 480 23.77 -5.40 -2.49
CA LEU A 480 23.77 -6.86 -2.29
C LEU A 480 22.39 -7.49 -2.51
N ILE A 481 21.33 -6.78 -2.11
CA ILE A 481 19.95 -7.23 -2.26
C ILE A 481 19.42 -7.22 -3.70
N LYS A 482 20.10 -6.55 -4.65
CA LYS A 482 19.75 -6.62 -6.08
C LYS A 482 19.98 -8.01 -6.67
N THR A 483 20.72 -8.87 -5.95
CA THR A 483 21.03 -10.25 -6.35
C THR A 483 19.97 -11.27 -5.92
N ILE A 484 18.95 -10.84 -5.16
CA ILE A 484 17.91 -11.73 -4.63
C ILE A 484 16.51 -11.23 -4.98
N ALA A 485 15.55 -12.16 -5.02
CA ALA A 485 14.16 -11.80 -5.28
C ALA A 485 13.53 -11.05 -4.09
N PRO A 486 12.54 -10.17 -4.32
CA PRO A 486 11.81 -9.49 -3.25
C PRO A 486 11.19 -10.42 -2.20
N SER A 487 10.74 -11.62 -2.59
CA SER A 487 10.30 -12.66 -1.65
C SER A 487 11.45 -13.21 -0.81
N GLU A 488 12.61 -13.48 -1.43
CA GLU A 488 13.81 -13.97 -0.73
C GLU A 488 14.31 -12.94 0.29
N PHE A 489 14.18 -11.64 0.01
CA PHE A 489 14.47 -10.60 0.98
C PHE A 489 13.54 -10.67 2.21
N LEU A 490 12.24 -10.88 2.00
CA LEU A 490 11.30 -11.06 3.12
C LEU A 490 11.60 -12.33 3.91
N ASP A 491 12.00 -13.41 3.24
CA ASP A 491 12.40 -14.67 3.85
C ASP A 491 13.65 -14.48 4.73
N LEU A 492 14.68 -13.80 4.20
CA LEU A 492 15.91 -13.45 4.92
C LEU A 492 15.60 -12.62 6.17
N LEU A 493 14.74 -11.60 6.04
CA LEU A 493 14.33 -10.79 7.18
C LEU A 493 13.62 -11.60 8.26
N GLU A 494 12.78 -12.57 7.88
CA GLU A 494 12.11 -13.44 8.86
C GLU A 494 13.14 -14.28 9.61
N TYR A 495 14.08 -14.90 8.89
CA TYR A 495 15.16 -15.67 9.50
C TYR A 495 16.01 -14.84 10.47
N LEU A 496 16.41 -13.62 10.09
CA LEU A 496 17.22 -12.73 10.93
C LEU A 496 16.42 -12.23 12.14
N SER A 497 15.13 -11.96 11.97
CA SER A 497 14.24 -11.54 13.06
C SER A 497 14.04 -12.65 14.11
N GLU A 498 14.08 -13.91 13.70
CA GLU A 498 14.00 -15.08 14.60
C GLU A 498 15.31 -15.38 15.34
N GLN A 499 16.42 -14.71 15.00
CA GLN A 499 17.66 -14.82 15.77
C GLN A 499 17.55 -14.02 17.06
N THR A 500 16.80 -14.57 18.02
CA THR A 500 16.57 -13.97 19.34
C THR A 500 17.36 -14.71 20.41
N ALA A 501 17.95 -13.96 21.34
CA ALA A 501 18.77 -14.49 22.42
C ALA A 501 17.99 -14.53 23.75
N PHE A 502 16.89 -15.30 23.79
CA PHE A 502 16.22 -15.62 25.05
C PHE A 502 16.08 -17.13 25.22
N GLN A 503 16.23 -17.57 26.46
CA GLN A 503 15.95 -18.95 26.85
C GLN A 503 14.76 -18.92 27.82
N ILE A 504 13.83 -19.84 27.64
CA ILE A 504 12.74 -20.07 28.57
C ILE A 504 13.09 -21.31 29.37
N SER A 505 13.30 -21.15 30.67
CA SER A 505 13.52 -22.27 31.58
C SER A 505 12.24 -23.07 31.79
N ALA A 506 12.36 -24.31 32.29
CA ALA A 506 11.21 -25.19 32.50
C ALA A 506 10.19 -24.63 33.52
N ASP A 507 10.63 -23.79 34.45
CA ASP A 507 9.82 -23.07 35.43
C ASP A 507 9.27 -21.73 34.91
N GLY A 508 9.43 -21.45 33.61
CA GLY A 508 8.80 -20.33 32.91
C GLY A 508 9.52 -18.98 33.04
N TRP A 509 10.74 -18.95 33.59
CA TRP A 509 11.58 -17.76 33.59
C TRP A 509 12.23 -17.55 32.23
N ILE A 510 12.27 -16.29 31.82
CA ILE A 510 12.83 -15.86 30.55
C ILE A 510 14.15 -15.18 30.85
N THR A 511 15.25 -15.81 30.44
CA THR A 511 16.59 -15.23 30.56
C THR A 511 16.81 -14.24 29.43
N THR A 512 17.10 -12.99 29.79
CA THR A 512 17.43 -11.94 28.83
C THR A 512 18.95 -11.96 28.61
N ALA A 513 19.43 -12.68 27.59
CA ALA A 513 20.86 -12.99 27.45
C ALA A 513 21.70 -11.82 26.89
N PHE A 514 21.66 -10.64 27.53
CA PHE A 514 22.45 -9.48 27.11
C PHE A 514 23.27 -8.86 28.24
N ALA A 515 24.35 -9.55 28.62
CA ALA A 515 25.41 -8.93 29.40
C ALA A 515 26.15 -7.80 28.61
N ASP A 516 26.21 -7.85 27.27
CA ASP A 516 27.27 -7.14 26.51
C ASP A 516 26.87 -5.98 25.56
N VAL A 517 25.66 -5.42 25.63
CA VAL A 517 25.31 -4.25 24.79
C VAL A 517 25.46 -2.91 25.54
N GLY A 518 26.58 -2.21 25.32
CA GLY A 518 26.82 -0.84 25.82
C GLY A 518 27.31 -0.76 27.27
N GLU A 519 27.68 0.45 27.71
CA GLU A 519 28.16 0.71 29.08
C GLU A 519 27.05 0.47 30.11
N ILE A 520 27.42 0.02 31.32
CA ILE A 520 26.47 -0.14 32.43
C ILE A 520 25.94 1.24 32.81
N ARG A 521 24.61 1.41 32.79
CA ARG A 521 23.98 2.70 33.12
C ARG A 521 24.16 3.02 34.59
N THR A 522 24.24 4.31 34.91
CA THR A 522 24.32 4.81 36.29
C THR A 522 23.24 5.86 36.55
N HIS A 523 22.68 5.86 37.76
CA HIS A 523 21.75 6.89 38.22
C HIS A 523 22.17 7.35 39.62
N GLY A 524 22.71 8.57 39.72
CA GLY A 524 23.29 9.08 40.96
C GLY A 524 24.39 8.13 41.49
N PRO A 525 24.30 7.63 42.75
CA PRO A 525 25.28 6.70 43.31
C PRO A 525 25.06 5.23 42.90
N TRP A 526 24.02 4.93 42.12
CA TRP A 526 23.58 3.57 41.82
C TRP A 526 23.98 3.11 40.41
N GLN A 527 24.29 1.83 40.27
CA GLN A 527 24.57 1.19 38.98
C GLN A 527 23.38 0.33 38.53
N GLU A 528 23.21 0.15 37.22
CA GLU A 528 22.21 -0.76 36.66
C GLU A 528 22.48 -2.21 37.07
N ILE A 529 21.45 -2.87 37.60
CA ILE A 529 21.49 -4.26 38.09
C ILE A 529 20.44 -5.16 37.42
N SER A 530 19.65 -4.65 36.47
CA SER A 530 18.58 -5.39 35.77
C SER A 530 19.03 -6.17 34.53
N ARG A 531 20.25 -5.97 34.05
CA ARG A 531 20.66 -6.36 32.70
C ARG A 531 20.91 -7.86 32.49
N ASP A 532 21.26 -8.57 33.55
CA ASP A 532 21.38 -10.02 33.62
C ASP A 532 20.22 -10.67 34.37
N ALA A 533 19.16 -9.90 34.67
CA ALA A 533 18.01 -10.39 35.38
C ALA A 533 17.12 -11.23 34.45
N GLU A 534 16.32 -12.07 35.09
CA GLU A 534 15.32 -12.89 34.42
C GLU A 534 13.95 -12.27 34.64
N LEU A 535 13.02 -12.57 33.73
CA LEU A 535 11.66 -12.07 33.84
C LEU A 535 10.63 -13.19 33.69
N GLN A 536 9.47 -12.98 34.30
CA GLN A 536 8.31 -13.81 34.14
C GLN A 536 7.10 -12.92 33.85
N LEU A 537 6.33 -13.27 32.82
CA LEU A 537 5.09 -12.59 32.49
C LEU A 537 3.96 -13.20 33.33
N GLY A 538 3.07 -12.36 33.86
CA GLY A 538 1.89 -12.85 34.58
C GLY A 538 0.94 -13.68 33.68
N GLU A 539 0.03 -14.43 34.30
CA GLU A 539 -0.87 -15.41 33.64
C GLU A 539 -1.69 -14.83 32.48
N ASN A 540 -1.89 -13.51 32.46
CA ASN A 540 -2.68 -12.85 31.44
C ASN A 540 -1.89 -12.47 30.18
N PHE A 541 -0.56 -12.58 30.12
CA PHE A 541 0.16 -12.17 28.90
C PHE A 541 0.08 -13.23 27.79
N PRO A 542 -0.27 -12.85 26.54
CA PRO A 542 -0.27 -13.78 25.42
C PRO A 542 1.14 -14.36 25.14
N ASP A 543 1.23 -15.65 24.80
CA ASP A 543 2.51 -16.35 24.62
C ASP A 543 3.41 -15.77 23.52
N ASN A 544 2.83 -15.12 22.52
CA ASN A 544 3.59 -14.47 21.45
C ASN A 544 4.46 -13.30 21.94
N TRP A 545 4.19 -12.74 23.13
CA TRP A 545 5.01 -11.67 23.71
C TRP A 545 6.29 -12.18 24.36
N ARG A 546 6.40 -13.48 24.65
CA ARG A 546 7.63 -14.07 25.20
C ARG A 546 8.84 -13.82 24.30
N LYS A 547 8.62 -13.69 22.99
CA LYS A 547 9.67 -13.45 21.99
C LYS A 547 10.30 -12.05 22.04
N ASP A 548 9.57 -11.07 22.56
CA ASP A 548 10.01 -9.68 22.67
C ASP A 548 10.51 -9.36 24.08
N ALA A 549 10.46 -10.35 24.98
CA ALA A 549 10.68 -10.13 26.39
C ALA A 549 12.08 -9.70 26.76
N HIS A 550 13.08 -10.15 26.01
CA HIS A 550 14.47 -9.73 26.19
C HIS A 550 14.66 -8.22 26.01
N LEU A 551 13.76 -7.53 25.30
CA LEU A 551 13.87 -6.09 25.06
C LEU A 551 13.61 -5.27 26.33
N LEU A 552 12.83 -5.79 27.28
CA LEU A 552 12.36 -5.05 28.45
C LEU A 552 13.51 -4.57 29.35
N LEU A 553 14.50 -5.43 29.57
CA LEU A 553 15.65 -5.17 30.45
C LEU A 553 16.91 -4.83 29.65
N SER A 554 16.83 -4.82 28.32
CA SER A 554 17.96 -4.51 27.43
C SER A 554 18.37 -3.04 27.49
N ALA A 555 19.61 -2.75 27.07
CA ALA A 555 20.10 -1.40 26.83
C ALA A 555 19.70 -0.83 25.44
N VAL A 556 18.89 -1.55 24.66
CA VAL A 556 18.41 -1.08 23.36
C VAL A 556 17.57 0.17 23.56
N ASP A 557 17.81 1.19 22.73
CA ASP A 557 17.10 2.47 22.79
C ASP A 557 15.59 2.25 22.63
N PRO A 558 14.79 2.51 23.68
CA PRO A 558 13.35 2.29 23.66
C PRO A 558 12.59 3.28 22.77
N THR A 559 13.23 4.37 22.32
CA THR A 559 12.65 5.30 21.34
C THR A 559 12.59 4.72 19.92
N THR A 560 13.23 3.60 19.67
CA THR A 560 13.16 2.90 18.38
C THR A 560 11.88 2.08 18.20
N ARG A 561 11.13 1.80 19.29
CA ARG A 561 9.95 0.91 19.28
C ARG A 561 8.74 1.49 20.03
N GLU A 562 7.52 1.19 19.62
CA GLU A 562 6.33 1.83 20.25
C GLU A 562 6.11 1.37 21.71
N PHE A 563 6.18 0.06 21.98
CA PHE A 563 6.21 -0.58 23.30
C PHE A 563 6.56 -2.08 23.17
N VAL A 564 6.88 -2.77 24.28
CA VAL A 564 7.34 -4.18 24.30
C VAL A 564 6.26 -5.16 24.75
N PHE A 565 5.36 -4.77 25.65
CA PHE A 565 4.32 -5.66 26.18
C PHE A 565 2.97 -4.96 26.32
N HIS A 566 1.89 -5.71 26.14
CA HIS A 566 0.57 -5.32 26.65
C HIS A 566 -0.18 -6.49 27.29
N SER A 567 -0.97 -6.23 28.34
CA SER A 567 -1.98 -7.20 28.79
C SER A 567 -3.14 -7.28 27.76
N PRO A 568 -3.83 -8.43 27.63
CA PRO A 568 -4.75 -8.68 26.52
C PRO A 568 -5.88 -7.67 26.41
N ASN A 569 -6.57 -7.42 27.53
CA ASN A 569 -7.88 -6.78 27.53
C ASN A 569 -8.00 -5.79 28.71
N SER A 570 -8.97 -4.87 28.63
CA SER A 570 -9.28 -3.91 29.70
C SER A 570 -9.66 -4.55 31.03
N ASN A 571 -10.03 -5.83 31.01
CA ASN A 571 -10.51 -6.58 32.18
C ASN A 571 -9.42 -7.42 32.85
N SER A 572 -8.15 -7.29 32.43
CA SER A 572 -7.03 -7.97 33.09
C SER A 572 -6.90 -7.44 34.52
N LYS A 573 -7.02 -8.34 35.50
CA LYS A 573 -6.85 -8.03 36.92
C LYS A 573 -5.38 -8.11 37.29
N ASP A 574 -4.88 -7.08 37.94
CA ASP A 574 -3.52 -6.91 38.45
C ASP A 574 -2.42 -7.37 37.46
N PRO A 575 -2.47 -6.93 36.19
CA PRO A 575 -1.47 -7.32 35.20
C PRO A 575 -0.08 -6.83 35.63
N ALA A 576 0.88 -7.75 35.73
CA ALA A 576 2.24 -7.45 36.16
C ALA A 576 3.29 -8.31 35.47
N VAL A 577 4.51 -7.78 35.38
CA VAL A 577 5.73 -8.52 35.06
C VAL A 577 6.56 -8.64 36.34
N VAL A 578 7.16 -9.81 36.53
CA VAL A 578 8.09 -10.08 37.64
C VAL A 578 9.51 -10.13 37.11
N ILE A 579 10.42 -9.42 37.76
CA ILE A 579 11.87 -9.40 37.48
C ILE A 579 12.57 -10.10 38.64
N ARG A 580 13.45 -11.06 38.34
CA ARG A 580 14.33 -11.75 39.30
C ARG A 580 15.77 -11.31 39.05
N LEU A 581 16.30 -10.52 39.97
CA LEU A 581 17.70 -10.11 39.94
C LEU A 581 18.63 -11.31 40.15
N ALA A 582 19.81 -11.25 39.55
CA ALA A 582 20.83 -12.30 39.64
C ALA A 582 21.22 -12.62 41.10
N SER A 583 21.31 -11.59 41.95
CA SER A 583 21.49 -11.70 43.40
C SER A 583 20.61 -10.70 44.15
N PRO A 584 20.35 -10.92 45.46
CA PRO A 584 19.73 -9.90 46.30
C PRO A 584 20.48 -8.57 46.23
N ALA A 585 19.73 -7.47 46.25
CA ALA A 585 20.30 -6.14 46.13
C ALA A 585 19.56 -5.12 47.01
N THR A 586 20.28 -4.07 47.37
CA THR A 586 19.68 -2.81 47.81
C THR A 586 19.32 -1.99 46.57
N ILE A 587 18.02 -1.72 46.38
CA ILE A 587 17.48 -1.06 45.18
C ILE A 587 17.21 0.41 45.53
N GLY A 588 17.85 1.32 44.81
CA GLY A 588 17.75 2.76 45.05
C GLY A 588 16.81 3.48 44.11
N HIS A 589 16.79 3.08 42.83
CA HIS A 589 16.04 3.79 41.80
C HIS A 589 15.54 2.83 40.71
N ILE A 590 14.40 3.15 40.10
CA ILE A 590 13.87 2.44 38.93
C ILE A 590 13.41 3.44 37.89
N SER A 591 13.91 3.29 36.65
CA SER A 591 13.37 3.97 35.48
C SER A 591 12.41 3.04 34.76
N ILE A 592 11.19 3.49 34.49
CA ILE A 592 10.14 2.73 33.81
C ILE A 592 9.66 3.54 32.62
N GLN A 593 9.79 2.97 31.43
CA GLN A 593 9.18 3.53 30.23
C GLN A 593 7.94 2.75 29.82
N ASN A 594 6.85 3.50 29.70
CA ASN A 594 5.54 3.04 29.27
C ASN A 594 5.36 3.32 27.76
N ARG A 595 4.13 3.56 27.30
CA ARG A 595 3.80 3.92 25.93
C ARG A 595 4.08 5.39 25.65
N ARG A 596 4.68 5.68 24.50
CA ARG A 596 5.05 7.04 24.07
C ARG A 596 3.91 7.87 23.49
N ASN A 597 2.84 7.23 23.03
CA ASN A 597 1.73 7.93 22.40
C ASN A 597 0.76 8.48 23.47
N PRO A 598 0.57 9.81 23.57
CA PRO A 598 -0.22 10.45 24.63
C PRO A 598 -1.66 9.94 24.75
N GLN A 599 -2.26 9.47 23.64
CA GLN A 599 -3.63 8.95 23.64
C GLN A 599 -3.83 7.71 24.53
N PHE A 600 -2.74 7.10 25.00
CA PHE A 600 -2.77 5.88 25.80
C PHE A 600 -2.17 6.03 27.21
N TYR A 601 -1.76 7.22 27.64
CA TYR A 601 -1.13 7.38 28.97
C TYR A 601 -2.03 6.90 30.09
N ALA A 602 -3.34 7.17 30.01
CA ALA A 602 -4.35 6.74 30.99
C ALA A 602 -4.29 5.23 31.32
N ARG A 603 -3.72 4.39 30.44
CA ARG A 603 -3.55 2.96 30.66
C ARG A 603 -2.51 2.59 31.72
N ALA A 604 -1.71 3.55 32.19
CA ALA A 604 -0.80 3.39 33.34
C ALA A 604 -1.39 3.93 34.66
N GLU A 605 -2.69 4.23 34.69
CA GLU A 605 -3.39 4.52 35.94
C GLU A 605 -3.29 3.31 36.89
N GLY A 606 -2.80 3.54 38.11
CA GLY A 606 -2.55 2.48 39.09
C GLY A 606 -1.19 1.77 38.95
N LEU A 607 -0.29 2.22 38.07
CA LEU A 607 1.06 1.65 37.94
C LEU A 607 1.81 1.67 39.28
N THR A 608 2.25 0.49 39.71
CA THR A 608 2.81 0.26 41.04
C THR A 608 4.02 -0.68 40.96
N VAL A 609 4.98 -0.46 41.85
CA VAL A 609 6.15 -1.32 42.04
C VAL A 609 6.08 -1.97 43.41
N TRP A 610 6.27 -3.29 43.43
CA TRP A 610 6.46 -4.09 44.63
C TRP A 610 7.83 -4.77 44.61
N VAL A 611 8.38 -4.99 45.80
CA VAL A 611 9.65 -5.69 45.99
C VAL A 611 9.46 -6.87 46.93
N SER A 612 10.20 -7.96 46.70
CA SER A 612 10.22 -9.14 47.54
C SER A 612 11.63 -9.75 47.61
N GLU A 613 11.99 -10.33 48.75
CA GLU A 613 13.25 -11.08 48.89
C GLU A 613 13.11 -12.55 48.45
N ASN A 614 11.90 -13.13 48.58
CA ASN A 614 11.63 -14.54 48.32
C ASN A 614 10.69 -14.79 47.12
N GLY A 615 10.08 -13.75 46.55
CA GLY A 615 9.18 -13.83 45.40
C GLY A 615 7.71 -14.10 45.78
N THR A 616 7.40 -14.25 47.06
CA THR A 616 6.03 -14.48 47.57
C THR A 616 5.53 -13.34 48.45
N ASP A 617 6.39 -12.76 49.28
CA ASP A 617 6.02 -11.67 50.20
C ASP A 617 6.30 -10.31 49.55
N TRP A 618 5.25 -9.71 48.97
CA TRP A 618 5.36 -8.48 48.19
C TRP A 618 5.09 -7.23 49.04
N LYS A 619 6.07 -6.33 49.12
CA LYS A 619 5.92 -5.01 49.73
C LYS A 619 5.77 -3.94 48.65
N LYS A 620 4.69 -3.15 48.72
CA LYS A 620 4.51 -1.97 47.85
C LYS A 620 5.54 -0.90 48.24
N VAL A 621 6.38 -0.49 47.29
CA VAL A 621 7.47 0.48 47.53
C VAL A 621 7.28 1.77 46.77
N TRP A 622 6.50 1.77 45.69
CA TRP A 622 6.24 2.96 44.89
C TRP A 622 4.93 2.83 44.09
N ALA A 623 4.24 3.94 43.84
CA ALA A 623 3.10 4.02 42.94
C ALA A 623 3.09 5.33 42.15
N ALA A 624 2.68 5.27 40.89
CA ALA A 624 2.58 6.41 40.00
C ALA A 624 1.51 7.39 40.51
N LYS A 625 1.87 8.69 40.60
CA LYS A 625 0.91 9.74 40.99
C LYS A 625 -0.07 10.09 39.87
N ALA A 626 0.37 9.99 38.62
CA ALA A 626 -0.42 10.26 37.43
C ALA A 626 0.09 9.42 36.24
N PRO A 627 -0.73 9.18 35.21
CA PRO A 627 -0.29 8.44 34.03
C PRO A 627 0.65 9.27 33.12
N ALA A 628 1.75 8.68 32.66
CA ALA A 628 2.79 9.35 31.87
C ALA A 628 3.51 8.36 30.91
N GLU A 629 4.35 8.90 30.02
CA GLU A 629 5.21 8.09 29.12
C GLU A 629 6.36 7.40 29.84
N GLN A 630 6.92 8.04 30.87
CA GLN A 630 8.06 7.55 31.63
C GLN A 630 7.91 7.89 33.12
N TYR A 631 8.58 7.11 33.95
CA TYR A 631 8.60 7.26 35.40
C TYR A 631 10.02 7.05 35.90
N GLU A 632 10.51 8.02 36.67
CA GLU A 632 11.75 7.91 37.45
C GLU A 632 11.32 7.75 38.92
N ALA A 633 11.58 6.58 39.49
CA ALA A 633 11.06 6.17 40.78
C ALA A 633 12.20 5.96 41.78
N ASP A 634 12.45 6.98 42.61
CA ASP A 634 13.27 6.83 43.81
C ASP A 634 12.54 5.96 44.83
N LEU A 635 13.18 4.87 45.27
CA LEU A 635 12.61 3.96 46.25
C LEU A 635 12.98 4.40 47.68
N PRO A 636 12.18 4.02 48.69
CA PRO A 636 12.51 4.29 50.09
C PRO A 636 13.92 3.78 50.45
N GLU A 637 14.63 4.55 51.27
CA GLU A 637 15.99 4.20 51.70
C GLU A 637 16.03 2.80 52.36
N GLY A 638 17.02 1.99 51.99
CA GLY A 638 17.17 0.63 52.49
C GLY A 638 16.20 -0.41 51.88
N THR A 639 15.54 -0.10 50.76
CA THR A 639 14.72 -1.09 50.03
C THR A 639 15.58 -2.26 49.58
N LYS A 640 15.38 -3.44 50.19
CA LYS A 640 16.05 -4.69 49.83
C LYS A 640 15.11 -5.61 49.06
N GLY A 641 15.66 -6.32 48.08
CA GLY A 641 14.92 -7.35 47.37
C GLY A 641 15.76 -8.10 46.36
N ARG A 642 15.23 -9.26 45.96
CA ARG A 642 15.71 -10.03 44.81
C ARG A 642 14.70 -10.01 43.67
N PHE A 643 13.42 -9.83 43.99
CA PHE A 643 12.33 -9.83 43.05
C PHE A 643 11.65 -8.47 43.01
N LEU A 644 11.32 -8.00 41.82
CA LEU A 644 10.50 -6.82 41.59
C LEU A 644 9.25 -7.22 40.82
N LYS A 645 8.10 -6.71 41.22
CA LYS A 645 6.85 -6.84 40.46
C LYS A 645 6.44 -5.45 40.02
N ILE A 646 6.18 -5.29 38.73
CA ILE A 646 5.80 -4.02 38.12
C ILE A 646 4.51 -4.26 37.34
N GLY A 647 3.46 -3.54 37.69
CA GLY A 647 2.13 -3.78 37.13
C GLY A 647 1.11 -2.76 37.60
N LEU A 648 -0.15 -3.00 37.23
CA LEU A 648 -1.27 -2.17 37.70
C LEU A 648 -1.82 -2.75 39.01
N ASP A 649 -2.08 -1.88 39.99
CA ASP A 649 -2.85 -2.17 41.20
C ASP A 649 -4.33 -1.93 40.87
N GLY A 650 -5.00 -2.95 40.30
CA GLY A 650 -6.34 -2.82 39.75
C GLY A 650 -6.56 -3.50 38.39
N THR A 651 -7.63 -3.11 37.70
CA THR A 651 -8.05 -3.71 36.41
C THR A 651 -7.75 -2.76 35.26
N GLY A 652 -7.07 -3.23 34.20
CA GLY A 652 -6.75 -2.39 33.05
C GLY A 652 -5.86 -3.02 31.98
N ILE A 653 -5.48 -2.21 30.99
CA ILE A 653 -4.56 -2.62 29.92
C ILE A 653 -3.14 -2.13 30.25
N PHE A 654 -2.33 -2.97 30.87
CA PHE A 654 -0.95 -2.64 31.23
C PHE A 654 -0.06 -2.63 29.98
N HIS A 655 0.79 -1.61 29.82
CA HIS A 655 1.82 -1.56 28.80
C HIS A 655 3.18 -1.34 29.44
N LEU A 656 4.22 -1.90 28.84
CA LEU A 656 5.60 -1.73 29.33
C LEU A 656 6.56 -1.75 28.14
N ASN A 657 7.51 -0.81 28.09
CA ASN A 657 8.50 -0.69 27.01
C ASN A 657 9.92 -0.99 27.49
N GLN A 658 10.34 -0.39 28.60
CA GLN A 658 11.65 -0.64 29.21
C GLN A 658 11.58 -0.49 30.72
N VAL A 659 12.34 -1.31 31.44
CA VAL A 659 12.59 -1.13 32.88
C VAL A 659 14.09 -1.20 33.13
N VAL A 660 14.59 -0.24 33.90
CA VAL A 660 15.98 -0.21 34.37
C VAL A 660 15.97 -0.13 35.88
N VAL A 661 16.59 -1.11 36.52
CA VAL A 661 16.70 -1.17 37.98
C VAL A 661 18.11 -0.75 38.37
N TYR A 662 18.22 0.25 39.24
CA TYR A 662 19.49 0.76 39.75
C TYR A 662 19.63 0.44 41.24
N GLY A 663 20.80 -0.07 41.62
CA GLY A 663 21.06 -0.44 43.00
C GLY A 663 22.49 -0.90 43.24
N LYS A 664 22.68 -1.57 44.36
CA LYS A 664 23.93 -2.22 44.75
C LYS A 664 23.62 -3.65 45.16
N ARG A 665 24.25 -4.61 44.46
CA ARG A 665 24.12 -6.04 44.79
C ARG A 665 24.78 -6.32 46.13
N ASP A 666 24.16 -7.20 46.91
CA ASP A 666 24.81 -7.79 48.06
C ASP A 666 25.93 -8.72 47.55
N SER A 667 27.10 -8.61 48.18
CA SER A 667 28.34 -9.29 47.78
C SER A 667 28.25 -10.81 47.85
#